data_AF-A0A846C874-F1
#
_entry.id   AF-A0A846C874-F1
#
_cell.length_a   1.000
_cell.length_b   1.000
_cell.length_c   1.000
_cell.angle_alpha   90.00
_cell.angle_beta   90.00
_cell.angle_gamma   90.00
#
_symmetry.space_group_name_H-M   'P 1'
#
loop_
_entity.id
_entity.type
_entity.pdbx_description
1 polymer ?
#
loop_
_entity_poly.entity_id
_entity_poly.type
_entity_poly.pdbx_seq_one_letter_code
_entity_poly.pdbx_strand_id
1 'polypeptide(L)'
;ENWLIKEPNIKFDLRVWGDTPAREAYAKGWNLILDKHGCGEGKSHVYGSLTADKLEGIERTVFAATNHRNPTVESVEHRKDLIAKHNGLTYDNTKHTPLGNPYQTATPSNQPPDIAPPCIEHKLFNTAYELQLNAFSGKGSKICQTCPKLKAGCDYLEERRNTLGTEKIKDEDGNVIGEIPNYPDIRADLNGLNKFDVPTALIVDEIDQTLEPSKPIRITQDAIARGNMKLASLENQKLAKVLQEICQKIYALIDNYEPANKHGSDHFQVMEKLASLSIPKNEWLSSEKKYLQYLTYIAKDKFNAIIEEIYSSELVNPQINLWGESEYIYKVNHDPITREITTVEKKPTGKILPTIPSLDNLIAECQKLLKTNFDKIIDSGMTPGEKTEALELNHTLDFLSPILKVINGDRKISLSLNKNCLTITKPWYRHQDIIKSAAVVTFLDTTQDVADLRRNLNLDKDEPILVFSSPEKDHSNLTLKFMQDFGHASNQRRSGSQYNETERITAFINQIAENHRSEKIGLIDYKAHAYSHKLPDNIVKVGHWGNDSRGSNQFLDCTTMIAIGDYTENLGALAAKWQCTTGQIVTPSKLTGDYGRHIKRRRIADLEQVIGRPRATNRPDEQIVIYLPGKWTSDEISAIASRLPGVNIELVATYDVCPKAAQKGEQVNRKIINTMWELAKVGQNFTQEKVAQIVGLSRSRVSQVCLDLLPTSFVRFKKMLVLLWNTLNRTNNPKKALSELPEEIRWFVSEWLPDFPYFVQQGETLEEMAENIEFAVKTYGQYILEYVSVDTIMDLIKLFMAPMPISFWEELRRQVEPIPI
;
A
#
# COMPACT_ATOMS: atom_id res chain seq x y z
N GLU A 1 2.00 11.10 -34.62
CA GLU A 1 3.17 12.02 -34.58
C GLU A 1 3.93 11.98 -33.25
N ASN A 2 3.26 11.84 -32.11
CA ASN A 2 3.80 11.87 -30.74
C ASN A 2 4.98 10.91 -30.39
N TRP A 3 5.45 10.05 -31.30
CA TRP A 3 6.53 9.09 -31.06
C TRP A 3 7.92 9.74 -30.88
N LEU A 4 8.06 11.02 -31.24
CA LEU A 4 9.26 11.83 -30.99
C LEU A 4 9.35 12.36 -29.54
N ILE A 5 8.34 12.11 -28.71
CA ILE A 5 8.28 12.53 -27.29
C ILE A 5 8.81 11.38 -26.41
N LYS A 6 9.69 11.68 -25.43
CA LYS A 6 10.27 10.66 -24.52
C LYS A 6 9.26 9.92 -23.64
N GLU A 7 8.17 10.59 -23.26
CA GLU A 7 7.07 10.03 -22.47
C GLU A 7 5.72 10.44 -23.11
N PRO A 8 5.27 9.79 -24.20
CA PRO A 8 3.96 10.06 -24.78
C PRO A 8 2.88 9.49 -23.85
N ASN A 9 1.87 10.30 -23.53
CA ASN A 9 0.60 9.79 -23.00
C ASN A 9 -0.44 9.82 -24.14
N ILE A 10 -0.97 8.65 -24.50
CA ILE A 10 -1.96 8.50 -25.56
C ILE A 10 -3.28 8.08 -24.93
N LYS A 11 -4.32 8.90 -25.12
CA LYS A 11 -5.69 8.61 -24.69
C LYS A 11 -6.49 7.95 -25.83
N PHE A 12 -7.08 6.78 -25.59
CA PHE A 12 -7.97 6.11 -26.56
C PHE A 12 -8.99 5.18 -25.88
N ASP A 13 -10.14 4.91 -26.50
CA ASP A 13 -11.03 3.88 -25.95
C ASP A 13 -10.51 2.48 -26.32
N LEU A 14 -10.00 1.77 -25.31
CA LEU A 14 -9.51 0.40 -25.41
C LEU A 14 -10.54 -0.58 -26.00
N ARG A 15 -11.84 -0.32 -25.86
CA ARG A 15 -12.92 -1.15 -26.45
C ARG A 15 -13.08 -0.95 -27.95
N VAL A 16 -12.71 0.23 -28.46
CA VAL A 16 -12.80 0.59 -29.88
C VAL A 16 -11.53 0.16 -30.62
N TRP A 17 -10.36 0.37 -30.01
CA TRP A 17 -9.07 0.15 -30.67
C TRP A 17 -8.43 -1.22 -30.39
N GLY A 18 -8.85 -1.89 -29.31
CA GLY A 18 -8.36 -3.21 -28.92
C GLY A 18 -6.84 -3.24 -28.74
N ASP A 19 -6.19 -4.27 -29.28
CA ASP A 19 -4.74 -4.48 -29.19
C ASP A 19 -3.93 -3.60 -30.17
N THR A 20 -4.60 -2.87 -31.07
CA THR A 20 -3.95 -2.18 -32.21
C THR A 20 -2.89 -1.16 -31.78
N PRO A 21 -3.11 -0.28 -30.78
CA PRO A 21 -2.10 0.69 -30.36
C PRO A 21 -0.87 0.04 -29.72
N ALA A 22 -1.04 -1.10 -29.05
CA ALA A 22 0.08 -1.88 -28.50
C ALA A 22 0.92 -2.52 -29.63
N ARG A 23 0.25 -3.11 -30.63
CA ARG A 23 0.93 -3.67 -31.82
C ARG A 23 1.69 -2.59 -32.60
N GLU A 24 1.10 -1.41 -32.78
CA GLU A 24 1.76 -0.27 -33.43
C GLU A 24 2.98 0.23 -32.62
N ALA A 25 2.89 0.25 -31.29
CA ALA A 25 4.00 0.62 -30.42
C ALA A 25 5.14 -0.40 -30.47
N TYR A 26 4.84 -1.69 -30.43
CA TYR A 26 5.84 -2.78 -30.53
C TYR A 26 6.57 -2.70 -31.87
N ALA A 27 5.84 -2.56 -32.99
CA ALA A 27 6.42 -2.40 -34.33
C ALA A 27 7.25 -1.10 -34.50
N LYS A 28 7.13 -0.15 -33.58
CA LYS A 28 7.92 1.10 -33.52
C LYS A 28 9.07 1.05 -32.51
N GLY A 29 9.37 -0.13 -31.95
CA GLY A 29 10.49 -0.33 -31.03
C GLY A 29 10.28 0.23 -29.62
N TRP A 30 9.04 0.33 -29.14
CA TRP A 30 8.76 0.68 -27.75
C TRP A 30 8.99 -0.51 -26.82
N ASN A 31 10.09 -0.48 -26.06
CA ASN A 31 10.45 -1.55 -25.13
C ASN A 31 9.58 -1.58 -23.86
N LEU A 32 9.00 -0.45 -23.45
CA LEU A 32 8.26 -0.29 -22.19
C LEU A 32 6.94 0.48 -22.41
N ILE A 33 5.82 -0.17 -22.08
CA ILE A 33 4.47 0.42 -22.08
C ILE A 33 3.85 0.29 -20.69
N LEU A 34 3.19 1.34 -20.20
CA LEU A 34 2.33 1.32 -19.02
C LEU A 34 0.89 1.62 -19.45
N ASP A 35 0.03 0.61 -19.39
CA ASP A 35 -1.40 0.74 -19.66
C ASP A 35 -2.17 1.07 -18.37
N LYS A 36 -2.72 2.28 -18.36
CA LYS A 36 -3.46 2.89 -17.26
C LYS A 36 -4.97 2.99 -17.52
N HIS A 37 -5.53 2.26 -18.49
CA HIS A 37 -6.99 2.27 -18.70
C HIS A 37 -7.76 1.89 -17.42
N GLY A 38 -8.99 2.39 -17.28
CA GLY A 38 -9.83 2.19 -16.11
C GLY A 38 -10.08 0.73 -15.70
N CYS A 39 -10.58 0.56 -14.48
CA CYS A 39 -10.86 -0.77 -13.94
C CYS A 39 -12.19 -1.31 -14.51
N GLY A 40 -12.11 -2.33 -15.38
CA GLY A 40 -13.27 -2.90 -16.09
C GLY A 40 -13.36 -2.52 -17.58
N GLU A 41 -12.34 -1.87 -18.12
CA GLU A 41 -12.31 -1.44 -19.53
C GLU A 41 -11.86 -2.51 -20.51
N GLY A 42 -11.28 -3.60 -20.02
CA GLY A 42 -10.86 -4.75 -20.82
C GLY A 42 -9.36 -5.00 -20.89
N LYS A 43 -8.50 -4.28 -20.13
CA LYS A 43 -7.02 -4.46 -20.13
C LYS A 43 -6.59 -5.92 -20.23
N SER A 44 -6.81 -6.70 -19.17
CA SER A 44 -6.40 -8.10 -19.11
C SER A 44 -7.03 -8.94 -20.24
N HIS A 45 -8.22 -8.58 -20.74
CA HIS A 45 -8.84 -9.27 -21.87
C HIS A 45 -8.12 -8.98 -23.20
N VAL A 46 -7.88 -7.70 -23.51
CA VAL A 46 -7.21 -7.26 -24.74
C VAL A 46 -5.78 -7.79 -24.80
N TYR A 47 -5.00 -7.60 -23.73
CA TYR A 47 -3.63 -8.12 -23.68
C TYR A 47 -3.58 -9.64 -23.47
N GLY A 48 -4.59 -10.24 -22.85
CA GLY A 48 -4.79 -11.70 -22.86
C GLY A 48 -4.87 -12.23 -24.29
N SER A 49 -5.61 -11.55 -25.16
CA SER A 49 -5.72 -11.84 -26.60
C SER A 49 -4.53 -11.37 -27.45
N LEU A 50 -3.48 -10.77 -26.88
CA LEU A 50 -2.29 -10.36 -27.62
C LEU A 50 -1.27 -11.51 -27.72
N THR A 51 -1.49 -12.35 -28.74
CA THR A 51 -0.76 -13.59 -29.03
C THR A 51 0.45 -13.35 -29.96
N ALA A 52 1.39 -14.30 -30.02
CA ALA A 52 2.67 -14.14 -30.74
C ALA A 52 2.49 -13.98 -32.27
N ASP A 53 1.51 -14.68 -32.85
CA ASP A 53 1.16 -14.59 -34.28
C ASP A 53 0.76 -13.18 -34.73
N LYS A 54 0.33 -12.32 -33.79
CA LYS A 54 -0.02 -10.92 -34.04
C LYS A 54 1.16 -9.95 -33.98
N LEU A 55 2.37 -10.42 -33.66
CA LEU A 55 3.51 -9.60 -33.28
C LEU A 55 4.76 -9.93 -34.12
N GLU A 56 5.09 -9.01 -35.03
CA GLU A 56 6.32 -9.10 -35.83
C GLU A 56 7.56 -9.12 -34.94
N GLY A 57 8.46 -10.09 -35.15
CA GLY A 57 9.70 -10.24 -34.40
C GLY A 57 9.57 -10.80 -32.98
N ILE A 58 8.39 -11.29 -32.57
CA ILE A 58 8.16 -11.90 -31.25
C ILE A 58 7.84 -13.39 -31.42
N GLU A 59 8.63 -14.26 -30.78
CA GLU A 59 8.42 -15.71 -30.81
C GLU A 59 7.45 -16.19 -29.71
N ARG A 60 7.38 -15.46 -28.60
CA ARG A 60 6.64 -15.87 -27.39
C ARG A 60 5.97 -14.68 -26.69
N THR A 61 4.76 -14.87 -26.19
CA THR A 61 4.11 -13.92 -25.28
C THR A 61 3.84 -14.54 -23.91
N VAL A 62 4.04 -13.75 -22.86
CA VAL A 62 3.97 -14.22 -21.46
C VAL A 62 3.06 -13.29 -20.67
N PHE A 63 1.93 -13.81 -20.20
CA PHE A 63 1.03 -13.09 -19.29
C PHE A 63 1.40 -13.41 -17.84
N ALA A 64 2.15 -12.52 -17.20
CA ALA A 64 2.64 -12.67 -15.84
C ALA A 64 1.65 -12.05 -14.82
N ALA A 65 1.16 -12.88 -13.88
CA ALA A 65 0.26 -12.45 -12.82
C ALA A 65 0.43 -13.34 -11.56
N THR A 66 0.31 -12.74 -10.37
CA THR A 66 0.36 -13.46 -9.08
C THR A 66 -0.69 -14.59 -8.98
N ASN A 67 -1.88 -14.38 -9.56
CA ASN A 67 -2.98 -15.34 -9.55
C ASN A 67 -3.16 -16.08 -10.90
N HIS A 68 -2.06 -16.34 -11.64
CA HIS A 68 -2.10 -16.89 -13.00
C HIS A 68 -2.95 -18.17 -13.19
N ARG A 69 -3.10 -19.01 -12.15
CA ARG A 69 -3.94 -20.21 -12.20
C ARG A 69 -5.43 -19.90 -12.28
N ASN A 70 -5.87 -18.78 -11.70
CA ASN A 70 -7.27 -18.34 -11.60
C ASN A 70 -7.47 -17.01 -12.33
N PRO A 71 -7.33 -16.97 -13.67
CA PRO A 71 -7.48 -15.75 -14.45
C PRO A 71 -8.89 -15.20 -14.37
N THR A 72 -9.01 -13.88 -14.46
CA THR A 72 -10.28 -13.14 -14.34
C THR A 72 -10.96 -12.88 -15.68
N VAL A 73 -10.33 -13.27 -16.79
CA VAL A 73 -10.77 -13.06 -18.17
C VAL A 73 -10.41 -14.27 -19.05
N GLU A 74 -11.31 -14.63 -19.96
CA GLU A 74 -11.26 -15.84 -20.78
C GLU A 74 -10.04 -15.93 -21.71
N SER A 75 -9.61 -14.81 -22.28
CA SER A 75 -8.46 -14.77 -23.20
C SER A 75 -7.11 -15.03 -22.50
N VAL A 76 -7.01 -14.76 -21.19
CA VAL A 76 -5.86 -15.20 -20.38
C VAL A 76 -6.01 -16.69 -20.04
N GLU A 77 -7.23 -17.19 -19.84
CA GLU A 77 -7.47 -18.60 -19.51
C GLU A 77 -7.18 -19.57 -20.66
N HIS A 78 -7.27 -19.11 -21.91
CA HIS A 78 -6.85 -19.86 -23.09
C HIS A 78 -5.32 -20.04 -23.20
N ARG A 79 -4.51 -19.20 -22.55
CA ARG A 79 -3.03 -19.31 -22.57
C ARG A 79 -2.56 -20.51 -21.75
N LYS A 80 -1.56 -21.25 -22.23
CA LYS A 80 -1.00 -22.40 -21.50
C LYS A 80 -0.41 -21.96 -20.16
N ASP A 81 -0.91 -22.53 -19.06
CA ASP A 81 -0.35 -22.30 -17.73
C ASP A 81 1.06 -22.90 -17.61
N LEU A 82 2.03 -22.08 -17.23
CA LEU A 82 3.38 -22.53 -16.93
C LEU A 82 3.45 -23.02 -15.48
N ILE A 83 3.42 -24.34 -15.31
CA ILE A 83 3.36 -24.97 -13.98
C ILE A 83 4.45 -24.43 -13.03
N ALA A 84 3.99 -23.80 -11.95
CA ALA A 84 4.79 -23.28 -10.85
C ALA A 84 4.64 -24.19 -9.61
N LYS A 85 5.65 -24.16 -8.71
CA LYS A 85 5.64 -25.01 -7.51
C LYS A 85 4.56 -24.55 -6.51
N HIS A 86 4.04 -25.47 -5.72
CA HIS A 86 3.11 -25.21 -4.60
C HIS A 86 3.24 -26.31 -3.55
N ASN A 87 2.73 -26.05 -2.34
CA ASN A 87 2.66 -27.01 -1.23
C ASN A 87 1.43 -27.95 -1.31
N GLY A 88 0.71 -27.92 -2.44
CA GLY A 88 -0.63 -28.50 -2.61
C GLY A 88 -1.67 -27.41 -2.90
N LEU A 89 -2.72 -27.74 -3.64
CA LEU A 89 -3.85 -26.83 -3.90
C LEU A 89 -5.19 -27.54 -3.65
N THR A 90 -6.21 -26.74 -3.32
CA THR A 90 -7.60 -27.16 -3.06
C THR A 90 -8.56 -26.38 -3.96
N TYR A 91 -9.62 -27.03 -4.44
CA TYR A 91 -10.66 -26.42 -5.26
C TYR A 91 -11.70 -25.65 -4.42
N ASP A 92 -11.71 -24.33 -4.56
CA ASP A 92 -12.79 -23.45 -4.09
C ASP A 92 -13.93 -23.47 -5.12
N ASN A 93 -14.83 -24.45 -4.99
CA ASN A 93 -16.03 -24.57 -5.83
C ASN A 93 -17.07 -23.44 -5.59
N THR A 94 -16.79 -22.45 -4.74
CA THR A 94 -17.64 -21.24 -4.62
C THR A 94 -17.23 -20.14 -5.61
N LYS A 95 -16.06 -20.26 -6.24
CA LYS A 95 -15.51 -19.31 -7.22
C LYS A 95 -15.07 -20.03 -8.47
N HIS A 96 -15.51 -19.54 -9.63
CA HIS A 96 -15.17 -20.13 -10.93
C HIS A 96 -14.46 -19.10 -11.81
N THR A 97 -13.53 -19.58 -12.62
CA THR A 97 -12.90 -18.82 -13.70
C THR A 97 -13.89 -18.61 -14.87
N PRO A 98 -13.59 -17.75 -15.85
CA PRO A 98 -14.45 -17.53 -17.01
C PRO A 98 -14.82 -18.79 -17.81
N LEU A 99 -13.90 -19.77 -17.94
CA LEU A 99 -14.21 -21.07 -18.56
C LEU A 99 -14.92 -22.07 -17.61
N GLY A 100 -15.34 -21.62 -16.43
CA GLY A 100 -16.09 -22.43 -15.47
C GLY A 100 -15.25 -23.36 -14.59
N ASN A 101 -13.91 -23.22 -14.58
CA ASN A 101 -13.05 -24.05 -13.73
C ASN A 101 -13.10 -23.55 -12.27
N PRO A 102 -13.21 -24.42 -11.26
CA PRO A 102 -13.19 -24.01 -9.86
C PRO A 102 -11.82 -23.44 -9.45
N TYR A 103 -11.81 -22.40 -8.62
CA TYR A 103 -10.59 -21.69 -8.21
C TYR A 103 -9.63 -22.61 -7.45
N GLN A 104 -8.37 -22.63 -7.87
CA GLN A 104 -7.30 -23.34 -7.19
C GLN A 104 -6.68 -22.45 -6.10
N THR A 105 -6.84 -22.84 -4.85
CA THR A 105 -6.38 -22.10 -3.66
C THR A 105 -5.30 -22.89 -2.90
N ALA A 106 -4.48 -22.21 -2.10
CA ALA A 106 -3.47 -22.89 -1.28
C ALA A 106 -4.14 -23.73 -0.18
N THR A 107 -3.87 -25.03 -0.14
CA THR A 107 -4.50 -25.97 0.80
C THR A 107 -4.22 -25.60 2.27
N PRO A 108 -5.27 -25.47 3.11
CA PRO A 108 -5.13 -25.31 4.56
C PRO A 108 -4.36 -26.47 5.21
N SER A 109 -3.50 -26.17 6.21
CA SER A 109 -2.61 -27.16 6.83
C SER A 109 -3.30 -28.27 7.62
N ASN A 110 -4.63 -28.20 7.79
CA ASN A 110 -5.46 -29.17 8.50
C ASN A 110 -6.22 -30.14 7.56
N GLN A 111 -6.00 -30.10 6.24
CA GLN A 111 -6.65 -30.99 5.27
C GLN A 111 -5.68 -31.46 4.17
N PRO A 112 -5.91 -32.62 3.52
CA PRO A 112 -5.14 -33.02 2.35
C PRO A 112 -5.44 -32.11 1.13
N PRO A 113 -4.49 -31.96 0.19
CA PRO A 113 -4.71 -31.21 -1.04
C PRO A 113 -5.44 -32.05 -2.09
N ASP A 114 -6.29 -31.40 -2.90
CA ASP A 114 -6.94 -32.03 -4.06
C ASP A 114 -5.93 -32.17 -5.22
N ILE A 115 -5.05 -31.18 -5.38
CA ILE A 115 -3.96 -31.17 -6.34
C ILE A 115 -2.64 -31.32 -5.58
N ALA A 116 -2.01 -32.48 -5.69
CA ALA A 116 -0.74 -32.79 -5.05
C ALA A 116 0.40 -31.84 -5.51
N PRO A 117 1.45 -31.63 -4.68
CA PRO A 117 2.63 -30.87 -5.08
C PRO A 117 3.32 -31.51 -6.31
N PRO A 118 3.51 -30.78 -7.44
CA PRO A 118 4.04 -31.37 -8.68
C PRO A 118 5.53 -31.71 -8.61
N CYS A 119 6.24 -31.19 -7.61
CA CYS A 119 7.66 -31.46 -7.39
C CYS A 119 7.85 -32.03 -5.97
N ILE A 120 8.46 -33.22 -5.85
CA ILE A 120 8.70 -33.81 -4.52
C ILE A 120 9.66 -32.97 -3.66
N GLU A 121 10.55 -32.20 -4.28
CA GLU A 121 11.48 -31.27 -3.64
C GLU A 121 10.86 -29.87 -3.37
N HIS A 122 9.53 -29.71 -3.44
CA HIS A 122 8.87 -28.39 -3.34
C HIS A 122 9.20 -27.64 -2.04
N LYS A 123 9.21 -28.34 -0.89
CA LYS A 123 9.54 -27.73 0.42
C LYS A 123 10.95 -27.16 0.40
N LEU A 124 11.93 -27.98 0.05
CA LEU A 124 13.34 -27.61 -0.13
C LEU A 124 13.54 -26.40 -1.05
N PHE A 125 12.79 -26.30 -2.15
CA PHE A 125 12.79 -25.13 -3.03
C PHE A 125 12.22 -23.87 -2.35
N ASN A 126 11.14 -24.01 -1.58
CA ASN A 126 10.48 -22.90 -0.90
C ASN A 126 11.32 -22.40 0.30
N THR A 127 11.80 -23.30 1.16
CA THR A 127 12.78 -23.01 2.22
C THR A 127 14.02 -22.30 1.67
N ALA A 128 14.57 -22.76 0.53
CA ALA A 128 15.68 -22.08 -0.12
C ALA A 128 15.32 -20.67 -0.63
N TYR A 129 14.12 -20.47 -1.18
CA TYR A 129 13.64 -19.15 -1.60
C TYR A 129 13.46 -18.19 -0.41
N GLU A 130 12.93 -18.67 0.72
CA GLU A 130 12.74 -17.92 1.97
C GLU A 130 14.08 -17.51 2.60
N LEU A 131 15.05 -18.42 2.63
CA LEU A 131 16.45 -18.14 3.02
C LEU A 131 17.21 -17.25 2.00
N GLN A 132 16.55 -16.81 0.93
CA GLN A 132 17.08 -16.02 -0.19
C GLN A 132 18.29 -16.65 -0.90
N LEU A 133 18.32 -17.97 -0.95
CA LEU A 133 19.34 -18.76 -1.62
C LEU A 133 18.96 -18.94 -3.10
N ASN A 134 19.97 -19.00 -3.99
CA ASN A 134 19.73 -19.09 -5.44
C ASN A 134 19.34 -20.52 -5.86
N ALA A 135 18.12 -20.94 -5.54
CA ALA A 135 17.55 -22.20 -5.93
C ALA A 135 16.65 -22.05 -7.17
N PHE A 136 17.12 -22.60 -8.29
CA PHE A 136 16.40 -22.72 -9.56
C PHE A 136 16.26 -24.20 -9.94
N SER A 137 15.49 -24.54 -10.98
CA SER A 137 15.25 -25.95 -11.39
C SER A 137 15.88 -26.27 -12.76
N GLY A 138 16.13 -27.55 -13.04
CA GLY A 138 16.67 -28.03 -14.32
C GLY A 138 18.14 -28.46 -14.26
N LYS A 139 18.85 -28.38 -15.41
CA LYS A 139 20.20 -28.97 -15.59
C LYS A 139 21.24 -28.46 -14.59
N GLY A 140 21.29 -27.15 -14.32
CA GLY A 140 22.23 -26.55 -13.36
C GLY A 140 21.82 -26.65 -11.88
N SER A 141 20.68 -27.28 -11.56
CA SER A 141 20.15 -27.31 -10.20
C SER A 141 20.60 -28.54 -9.44
N LYS A 142 21.46 -28.40 -8.42
CA LYS A 142 21.86 -29.49 -7.51
C LYS A 142 20.66 -30.20 -6.88
N ILE A 143 19.60 -29.46 -6.55
CA ILE A 143 18.34 -30.02 -6.02
C ILE A 143 17.73 -30.99 -7.06
N CYS A 144 17.62 -30.58 -8.33
CA CYS A 144 17.15 -31.49 -9.37
C CYS A 144 18.13 -32.63 -9.65
N GLN A 145 19.45 -32.38 -9.72
CA GLN A 145 20.46 -33.41 -10.02
C GLN A 145 20.57 -34.49 -8.93
N THR A 146 20.21 -34.18 -7.68
CA THR A 146 20.11 -35.15 -6.58
C THR A 146 18.68 -35.68 -6.35
N CYS A 147 17.69 -35.24 -7.12
CA CYS A 147 16.30 -35.66 -6.95
C CYS A 147 16.10 -37.09 -7.49
N PRO A 148 15.60 -38.06 -6.70
CA PRO A 148 15.43 -39.44 -7.16
C PRO A 148 14.49 -39.55 -8.37
N LYS A 149 13.52 -38.63 -8.49
CA LYS A 149 12.63 -38.54 -9.66
C LYS A 149 13.31 -38.10 -10.96
N LEU A 150 14.49 -37.45 -10.95
CA LEU A 150 15.10 -36.96 -12.20
C LEU A 150 15.44 -38.10 -13.17
N LYS A 151 15.89 -39.25 -12.66
CA LYS A 151 16.19 -40.45 -13.48
C LYS A 151 14.96 -41.29 -13.83
N ALA A 152 13.84 -41.10 -13.12
CA ALA A 152 12.66 -41.96 -13.17
C ALA A 152 11.47 -41.35 -13.94
N GLY A 153 11.70 -40.27 -14.69
CA GLY A 153 10.65 -39.36 -15.13
C GLY A 153 10.32 -38.34 -14.02
N CYS A 154 10.47 -37.06 -14.35
CA CYS A 154 10.16 -35.97 -13.43
C CYS A 154 9.15 -35.04 -14.09
N ASP A 155 7.89 -35.39 -13.90
CA ASP A 155 6.68 -34.80 -14.50
C ASP A 155 6.73 -33.26 -14.55
N TYR A 156 7.08 -32.61 -13.43
CA TYR A 156 7.27 -31.15 -13.35
C TYR A 156 8.37 -30.57 -14.27
N LEU A 157 9.48 -31.28 -14.46
CA LEU A 157 10.55 -30.87 -15.37
C LEU A 157 10.26 -31.26 -16.83
N GLU A 158 9.34 -32.20 -17.05
CA GLU A 158 8.89 -32.61 -18.38
C GLU A 158 7.81 -31.67 -18.90
N GLU A 159 6.76 -31.40 -18.13
CA GLU A 159 5.73 -30.42 -18.48
C GLU A 159 6.33 -29.02 -18.69
N ARG A 160 7.27 -28.58 -17.84
CA ARG A 160 7.94 -27.29 -18.05
C ARG A 160 8.84 -27.29 -19.28
N ARG A 161 9.44 -28.43 -19.65
CA ARG A 161 10.23 -28.54 -20.89
C ARG A 161 9.30 -28.53 -22.11
N ASN A 162 8.14 -29.17 -22.04
CA ASN A 162 7.14 -29.12 -23.10
C ASN A 162 6.56 -27.69 -23.23
N THR A 163 6.23 -27.03 -22.12
CA THR A 163 5.66 -25.67 -22.11
C THR A 163 6.64 -24.60 -22.63
N LEU A 164 7.93 -24.70 -22.27
CA LEU A 164 8.94 -23.71 -22.62
C LEU A 164 9.79 -24.06 -23.84
N GLY A 165 9.74 -25.31 -24.30
CA GLY A 165 10.57 -25.81 -25.39
C GLY A 165 10.16 -25.35 -26.78
N THR A 166 10.95 -25.80 -27.76
CA THR A 166 10.75 -25.59 -29.20
C THR A 166 10.63 -26.92 -29.95
N GLU A 167 9.79 -26.91 -30.98
CA GLU A 167 9.73 -27.93 -32.01
C GLU A 167 10.55 -27.48 -33.23
N LYS A 168 11.24 -28.43 -33.87
CA LYS A 168 12.09 -28.17 -35.05
C LYS A 168 11.27 -28.33 -36.33
N ILE A 169 11.02 -27.22 -37.03
CA ILE A 169 10.41 -27.24 -38.36
C ILE A 169 11.39 -27.90 -39.34
N LYS A 170 10.87 -28.79 -40.19
CA LYS A 170 11.63 -29.45 -41.24
C LYS A 170 11.07 -29.21 -42.63
N ASP A 171 11.94 -29.27 -43.63
CA ASP A 171 11.56 -29.34 -45.04
C ASP A 171 11.17 -30.78 -45.46
N GLU A 172 10.85 -30.97 -46.73
CA GLU A 172 10.46 -32.26 -47.31
C GLU A 172 11.61 -33.29 -47.38
N ASP A 173 12.87 -32.84 -47.39
CA ASP A 173 14.07 -33.67 -47.28
C ASP A 173 14.41 -34.02 -45.80
N GLY A 174 13.76 -33.37 -44.83
CA GLY A 174 13.92 -33.61 -43.40
C GLY A 174 15.01 -32.76 -42.72
N ASN A 175 15.60 -31.79 -43.41
CA ASN A 175 16.53 -30.81 -42.85
C ASN A 175 15.79 -29.85 -41.91
N VAL A 176 16.45 -29.35 -40.87
CA VAL A 176 15.85 -28.38 -39.94
C VAL A 176 15.95 -26.98 -40.53
N ILE A 177 14.81 -26.39 -40.87
CA ILE A 177 14.70 -25.06 -41.48
C ILE A 177 14.29 -23.96 -40.49
N GLY A 178 13.88 -24.33 -39.27
CA GLY A 178 13.55 -23.38 -38.20
C GLY A 178 13.20 -24.07 -36.89
N GLU A 179 12.93 -23.28 -35.87
CA GLU A 179 12.36 -23.74 -34.59
C GLU A 179 11.18 -22.83 -34.21
N ILE A 180 10.15 -23.40 -33.57
CA ILE A 180 8.99 -22.67 -33.04
C ILE A 180 8.68 -23.11 -31.62
N PRO A 181 8.28 -22.22 -30.71
CA PRO A 181 7.80 -22.59 -29.38
C PRO A 181 6.63 -23.58 -29.40
N ASN A 182 6.73 -24.70 -28.66
CA ASN A 182 5.62 -25.67 -28.48
C ASN A 182 4.33 -24.99 -27.99
N TYR A 183 4.51 -23.96 -27.15
CA TYR A 183 3.47 -23.04 -26.71
C TYR A 183 4.03 -21.62 -26.83
N PRO A 184 3.59 -20.83 -27.83
CA PRO A 184 4.02 -19.44 -27.98
C PRO A 184 3.38 -18.52 -26.94
N ASP A 185 2.15 -18.82 -26.50
CA ASP A 185 1.36 -17.96 -25.62
C ASP A 185 1.09 -18.62 -24.27
N ILE A 186 1.79 -18.16 -23.25
CA ILE A 186 1.75 -18.73 -21.89
C ILE A 186 1.27 -17.73 -20.83
N ARG A 187 0.84 -18.25 -19.68
CA ARG A 187 0.59 -17.48 -18.45
C ARG A 187 1.41 -18.03 -17.28
N ALA A 188 1.87 -17.18 -16.36
CA ALA A 188 2.81 -17.59 -15.32
C ALA A 188 2.82 -16.66 -14.08
N ASP A 189 3.31 -17.17 -12.94
CA ASP A 189 3.85 -16.32 -11.87
C ASP A 189 5.25 -15.81 -12.25
N LEU A 190 5.57 -14.53 -11.98
CA LEU A 190 6.87 -13.93 -12.30
C LEU A 190 8.05 -14.59 -11.55
N ASN A 191 7.83 -15.11 -10.34
CA ASN A 191 8.80 -15.95 -9.62
C ASN A 191 9.08 -17.27 -10.35
N GLY A 192 8.09 -17.78 -11.10
CA GLY A 192 8.14 -19.02 -11.87
C GLY A 192 8.84 -18.90 -13.22
N LEU A 193 9.22 -17.69 -13.64
CA LEU A 193 9.93 -17.40 -14.89
C LEU A 193 11.46 -17.41 -14.71
N ASN A 194 12.18 -17.39 -15.82
CA ASN A 194 13.63 -17.15 -15.89
C ASN A 194 13.86 -15.98 -16.85
N LYS A 195 15.13 -15.60 -17.07
CA LYS A 195 15.46 -14.73 -18.22
C LYS A 195 15.04 -15.41 -19.52
N PHE A 196 14.54 -14.64 -20.47
CA PHE A 196 14.15 -15.15 -21.77
C PHE A 196 15.37 -15.34 -22.67
N ASP A 197 15.32 -16.40 -23.46
CA ASP A 197 16.31 -16.82 -24.46
C ASP A 197 15.84 -16.57 -25.90
N VAL A 198 14.55 -16.29 -26.09
CA VAL A 198 13.89 -15.94 -27.36
C VAL A 198 13.19 -14.57 -27.27
N PRO A 199 13.00 -13.83 -28.39
CA PRO A 199 12.26 -12.58 -28.43
C PRO A 199 10.86 -12.72 -27.81
N THR A 200 10.70 -12.14 -26.62
CA THR A 200 9.52 -12.35 -25.78
C THR A 200 8.81 -11.03 -25.47
N ALA A 201 7.50 -10.99 -25.69
CA ALA A 201 6.63 -9.92 -25.18
C ALA A 201 6.09 -10.30 -23.80
N LEU A 202 6.48 -9.55 -22.77
CA LEU A 202 6.07 -9.77 -21.38
C LEU A 202 4.92 -8.81 -21.02
N ILE A 203 3.74 -9.35 -20.72
CA ILE A 203 2.61 -8.60 -20.18
C ILE A 203 2.59 -8.85 -18.67
N VAL A 204 2.56 -7.80 -17.84
CA VAL A 204 2.53 -7.95 -16.37
C VAL A 204 1.29 -7.30 -15.78
N ASP A 205 0.39 -8.09 -15.22
CA ASP A 205 -0.84 -7.62 -14.59
C ASP A 205 -0.60 -7.19 -13.13
N GLU A 206 -1.26 -6.10 -12.70
CA GLU A 206 -1.14 -5.47 -11.37
C GLU A 206 0.34 -5.39 -10.90
N ILE A 207 1.18 -4.63 -11.61
CA ILE A 207 2.65 -4.60 -11.42
C ILE A 207 3.08 -4.31 -9.97
N ASP A 208 2.35 -3.48 -9.22
CA ASP A 208 2.63 -3.21 -7.79
C ASP A 208 2.52 -4.47 -6.90
N GLN A 209 1.76 -5.49 -7.31
CA GLN A 209 1.68 -6.81 -6.66
C GLN A 209 2.68 -7.82 -7.23
N THR A 210 2.89 -7.82 -8.55
CA THR A 210 3.71 -8.85 -9.24
C THR A 210 5.23 -8.59 -9.15
N LEU A 211 5.66 -7.36 -8.91
CA LEU A 211 7.08 -6.99 -8.77
C LEU A 211 7.53 -6.85 -7.31
N GLU A 212 8.48 -7.71 -6.90
CA GLU A 212 9.27 -7.56 -5.67
C GLU A 212 10.59 -6.79 -5.97
N PRO A 213 10.71 -5.47 -5.72
CA PRO A 213 11.97 -4.73 -5.92
C PRO A 213 12.92 -4.83 -4.71
N SER A 214 12.46 -5.37 -3.59
CA SER A 214 13.21 -5.49 -2.33
C SER A 214 12.68 -6.65 -1.50
N LYS A 215 13.56 -7.46 -0.91
CA LYS A 215 13.17 -8.68 -0.20
C LYS A 215 13.72 -8.72 1.24
N PRO A 216 12.87 -8.88 2.27
CA PRO A 216 13.30 -8.95 3.67
C PRO A 216 13.91 -10.31 4.03
N ILE A 217 14.81 -10.31 5.01
CA ILE A 217 15.35 -11.47 5.72
C ILE A 217 15.09 -11.27 7.21
N ARG A 218 14.57 -12.28 7.90
CA ARG A 218 14.42 -12.27 9.36
C ARG A 218 15.58 -13.00 10.02
N ILE A 219 16.31 -12.30 10.89
CA ILE A 219 17.42 -12.83 11.68
C ILE A 219 16.91 -13.12 13.10
N THR A 220 17.05 -14.37 13.54
CA THR A 220 16.76 -14.81 14.92
C THR A 220 18.07 -15.01 15.70
N GLN A 221 17.94 -15.18 17.01
CA GLN A 221 19.07 -15.53 17.89
C GLN A 221 19.75 -16.85 17.44
N ASP A 222 18.98 -17.85 17.00
CA ASP A 222 19.51 -19.13 16.50
C ASP A 222 20.31 -18.97 15.21
N ALA A 223 19.89 -18.06 14.32
CA ALA A 223 20.63 -17.76 13.09
C ALA A 223 21.99 -17.12 13.39
N ILE A 224 22.08 -16.28 14.43
CA ILE A 224 23.34 -15.70 14.91
C ILE A 224 24.20 -16.76 15.61
N ALA A 225 23.59 -17.66 16.39
CA ALA A 225 24.30 -18.77 17.03
C ALA A 225 24.94 -19.72 15.98
N ARG A 226 24.18 -20.13 14.95
CA ARG A 226 24.72 -20.89 13.80
C ARG A 226 25.83 -20.13 13.08
N GLY A 227 25.67 -18.82 12.88
CA GLY A 227 26.71 -17.94 12.34
C GLY A 227 28.01 -17.98 13.17
N ASN A 228 27.92 -17.82 14.49
CA ASN A 228 29.06 -17.87 15.42
C ASN A 228 29.77 -19.22 15.43
N MET A 229 29.02 -20.33 15.42
CA MET A 229 29.58 -21.67 15.26
C MET A 229 30.33 -21.81 13.94
N LYS A 230 29.79 -21.25 12.85
CA LYS A 230 30.46 -21.30 11.55
C LYS A 230 31.74 -20.47 11.52
N LEU A 231 31.74 -19.28 12.13
CA LEU A 231 32.93 -18.43 12.27
C LEU A 231 34.04 -19.09 13.10
N ALA A 232 33.71 -19.90 14.11
CA ALA A 232 34.71 -20.64 14.89
C ALA A 232 35.52 -21.64 14.05
N SER A 233 34.93 -22.14 12.94
CA SER A 233 35.56 -23.10 12.01
C SER A 233 36.53 -22.50 10.99
N LEU A 234 36.86 -21.21 11.09
CA LEU A 234 37.76 -20.54 10.13
C LEU A 234 39.24 -20.75 10.46
N GLU A 235 40.05 -20.98 9.42
CA GLU A 235 41.52 -21.09 9.54
C GLU A 235 42.14 -19.79 10.06
N ASN A 236 41.63 -18.62 9.63
CA ASN A 236 42.02 -17.33 10.18
C ASN A 236 41.25 -17.03 11.47
N GLN A 237 41.80 -17.49 12.60
CA GLN A 237 41.21 -17.33 13.93
C GLN A 237 41.12 -15.86 14.40
N LYS A 238 41.92 -14.93 13.87
CA LYS A 238 41.77 -13.49 14.16
C LYS A 238 40.56 -12.88 13.45
N LEU A 239 40.38 -13.20 12.17
CA LEU A 239 39.18 -12.85 11.40
C LEU A 239 37.92 -13.46 12.03
N ALA A 240 38.00 -14.71 12.51
CA ALA A 240 36.94 -15.34 13.29
C ALA A 240 36.56 -14.50 14.52
N LYS A 241 37.56 -14.10 15.34
CA LYS A 241 37.32 -13.30 16.54
C LYS A 241 36.65 -11.95 16.22
N VAL A 242 37.14 -11.21 15.23
CA VAL A 242 36.53 -9.93 14.79
C VAL A 242 35.05 -10.10 14.46
N LEU A 243 34.73 -11.11 13.64
CA LEU A 243 33.35 -11.35 13.19
C LEU A 243 32.46 -11.90 14.33
N GLN A 244 33.02 -12.66 15.27
CA GLN A 244 32.31 -13.15 16.46
C GLN A 244 31.99 -12.03 17.47
N GLU A 245 32.92 -11.10 17.72
CA GLU A 245 32.66 -9.90 18.54
C GLU A 245 31.52 -9.06 17.98
N ILE A 246 31.49 -8.92 16.65
CA ILE A 246 30.41 -8.23 15.92
C ILE A 246 29.08 -8.98 16.06
N CYS A 247 29.07 -10.30 15.84
CA CYS A 247 27.89 -11.15 16.07
C CYS A 247 27.36 -11.07 17.52
N GLN A 248 28.23 -11.05 18.53
CA GLN A 248 27.84 -10.91 19.93
C GLN A 248 27.15 -9.57 20.21
N LYS A 249 27.65 -8.47 19.65
CA LYS A 249 27.02 -7.14 19.76
C LYS A 249 25.65 -7.11 19.07
N ILE A 250 25.50 -7.79 17.92
CA ILE A 250 24.20 -7.93 17.22
C ILE A 250 23.24 -8.85 17.99
N TYR A 251 23.74 -9.93 18.62
CA TYR A 251 22.94 -10.80 19.49
C TYR A 251 22.40 -10.02 20.68
N ALA A 252 23.27 -9.32 21.41
CA ALA A 252 22.89 -8.51 22.57
C ALA A 252 21.89 -7.40 22.22
N LEU A 253 21.99 -6.82 21.01
CA LEU A 253 21.03 -5.85 20.48
C LEU A 253 19.62 -6.44 20.30
N ILE A 254 19.50 -7.72 19.91
CA ILE A 254 18.21 -8.40 19.75
C ILE A 254 17.68 -8.90 21.10
N ASP A 255 18.56 -9.44 21.94
CA ASP A 255 18.24 -10.04 23.24
C ASP A 255 17.71 -8.99 24.24
N ASN A 256 18.35 -7.81 24.28
CA ASN A 256 17.95 -6.68 25.12
C ASN A 256 16.90 -5.77 24.44
N TYR A 257 16.20 -6.24 23.39
CA TYR A 257 15.25 -5.40 22.65
C TYR A 257 13.85 -5.39 23.26
N GLU A 258 13.62 -4.46 24.18
CA GLU A 258 12.25 -4.04 24.53
C GLU A 258 11.68 -3.05 23.48
N PRO A 259 10.54 -3.37 22.83
CA PRO A 259 9.94 -2.52 21.81
C PRO A 259 9.25 -1.29 22.43
N ALA A 260 9.89 -0.13 22.30
CA ALA A 260 9.36 1.16 22.79
C ALA A 260 8.01 1.57 22.17
N ASN A 261 7.58 0.92 21.08
CA ASN A 261 6.26 1.10 20.47
C ASN A 261 5.84 -0.15 19.67
N LYS A 262 4.56 -0.22 19.30
CA LYS A 262 3.93 -1.37 18.60
C LYS A 262 4.43 -1.68 17.17
N HIS A 263 5.30 -0.86 16.60
CA HIS A 263 5.89 -1.03 15.28
C HIS A 263 7.37 -1.45 15.31
N GLY A 264 7.93 -1.66 16.51
CA GLY A 264 9.35 -1.92 16.69
C GLY A 264 10.19 -0.66 16.44
N SER A 265 11.42 -0.86 15.97
CA SER A 265 12.39 0.20 15.67
C SER A 265 12.77 0.18 14.19
N ASP A 266 12.76 1.36 13.58
CA ASP A 266 13.15 1.56 12.17
C ASP A 266 14.68 1.62 11.99
N HIS A 267 15.13 1.80 10.74
CA HIS A 267 16.56 1.84 10.41
C HIS A 267 17.31 2.95 11.17
N PHE A 268 16.68 4.10 11.41
CA PHE A 268 17.29 5.20 12.17
C PHE A 268 17.49 4.79 13.63
N GLN A 269 16.47 4.22 14.28
CA GLN A 269 16.56 3.74 15.66
C GLN A 269 17.48 2.53 15.84
N VAL A 270 17.62 1.66 14.82
CA VAL A 270 18.60 0.56 14.83
C VAL A 270 20.02 1.12 14.70
N MET A 271 20.24 2.11 13.84
CA MET A 271 21.54 2.79 13.73
C MET A 271 21.88 3.61 14.98
N GLU A 272 20.89 4.23 15.66
CA GLU A 272 21.09 4.81 16.99
C GLU A 272 21.65 3.75 17.95
N LYS A 273 21.00 2.58 18.06
CA LYS A 273 21.40 1.52 18.99
C LYS A 273 22.76 0.89 18.67
N LEU A 274 23.11 0.74 17.38
CA LEU A 274 24.43 0.24 16.96
C LEU A 274 25.55 1.24 17.31
N ALA A 275 25.31 2.55 17.17
CA ALA A 275 26.25 3.59 17.57
C ALA A 275 26.29 3.81 19.09
N SER A 276 25.15 3.69 19.79
CA SER A 276 24.97 4.05 21.21
C SER A 276 25.43 2.98 22.21
N LEU A 277 26.30 2.05 21.80
CA LEU A 277 27.07 1.21 22.72
C LEU A 277 28.02 2.12 23.55
N SER A 278 27.49 2.71 24.62
CA SER A 278 28.14 3.64 25.57
C SER A 278 28.46 5.06 25.06
N ILE A 279 27.48 5.80 24.49
CA ILE A 279 27.58 7.27 24.26
C ILE A 279 26.23 7.96 24.60
N PRO A 280 26.22 9.10 25.33
CA PRO A 280 24.99 9.87 25.62
C PRO A 280 24.46 10.67 24.41
N LYS A 281 23.19 11.10 24.48
CA LYS A 281 22.47 11.73 23.36
C LYS A 281 22.83 13.22 23.21
N ASN A 282 23.74 13.55 22.30
CA ASN A 282 24.13 14.94 22.00
C ASN A 282 23.05 15.69 21.21
N GLU A 283 22.62 16.86 21.72
CA GLU A 283 21.46 17.62 21.21
C GLU A 283 21.76 18.49 19.96
N TRP A 284 23.03 18.73 19.63
CA TRP A 284 23.49 19.75 18.68
C TRP A 284 23.19 19.51 17.18
N LEU A 285 22.48 18.44 16.82
CA LEU A 285 22.35 17.96 15.44
C LEU A 285 20.95 18.23 14.86
N SER A 286 20.72 19.49 14.48
CA SER A 286 19.46 20.06 13.98
C SER A 286 18.90 19.50 12.66
N SER A 287 19.41 18.38 12.14
CA SER A 287 18.82 17.70 10.98
C SER A 287 19.13 16.20 10.98
N GLU A 288 18.09 15.40 10.74
CA GLU A 288 18.14 13.92 10.72
C GLU A 288 19.22 13.38 9.78
N LYS A 289 19.43 14.03 8.62
CA LYS A 289 20.47 13.66 7.66
C LYS A 289 21.89 13.80 8.22
N LYS A 290 22.20 14.89 8.93
CA LYS A 290 23.51 15.09 9.59
C LYS A 290 23.65 14.15 10.79
N TYR A 291 22.60 13.96 11.58
CA TYR A 291 22.60 13.03 12.70
C TYR A 291 22.88 11.59 12.25
N LEU A 292 22.19 11.12 11.21
CA LEU A 292 22.41 9.80 10.63
C LEU A 292 23.83 9.64 10.08
N GLN A 293 24.38 10.65 9.38
CA GLN A 293 25.78 10.61 8.94
C GLN A 293 26.77 10.46 10.11
N TYR A 294 26.50 11.14 11.24
CA TYR A 294 27.26 11.02 12.48
C TYR A 294 27.07 9.65 13.15
N LEU A 295 25.86 9.07 13.16
CA LEU A 295 25.62 7.69 13.62
C LEU A 295 26.38 6.66 12.78
N THR A 296 26.33 6.76 11.45
CA THR A 296 27.10 5.88 10.54
C THR A 296 28.59 6.02 10.78
N TYR A 297 29.10 7.25 10.97
CA TYR A 297 30.50 7.49 11.32
C TYR A 297 30.87 6.80 12.64
N ILE A 298 30.12 7.00 13.72
CA ILE A 298 30.38 6.35 15.03
C ILE A 298 30.31 4.83 14.94
N ALA A 299 29.32 4.28 14.22
CA ALA A 299 29.20 2.84 14.03
C ALA A 299 30.41 2.27 13.27
N LYS A 300 30.86 2.96 12.22
CA LYS A 300 32.06 2.59 11.44
C LYS A 300 33.34 2.68 12.29
N ASP A 301 33.51 3.77 13.02
CA ASP A 301 34.64 4.02 13.93
C ASP A 301 34.74 2.93 15.00
N LYS A 302 33.63 2.61 15.69
CA LYS A 302 33.57 1.53 16.69
C LYS A 302 33.81 0.15 16.09
N PHE A 303 33.39 -0.11 14.86
CA PHE A 303 33.64 -1.39 14.20
C PHE A 303 35.10 -1.51 13.75
N ASN A 304 35.71 -0.43 13.26
CA ASN A 304 37.15 -0.36 12.98
C ASN A 304 37.98 -0.60 14.26
N ALA A 305 37.58 -0.01 15.39
CA ALA A 305 38.27 -0.18 16.67
C ALA A 305 38.36 -1.65 17.14
N ILE A 306 37.32 -2.47 16.89
CA ILE A 306 37.36 -3.93 17.15
C ILE A 306 38.46 -4.61 16.32
N ILE A 307 38.65 -4.16 15.08
CA ILE A 307 39.68 -4.70 14.19
C ILE A 307 41.06 -4.26 14.65
N GLU A 308 41.24 -2.97 14.94
CA GLU A 308 42.50 -2.40 15.43
C GLU A 308 42.92 -3.03 16.76
N GLU A 309 41.99 -3.27 17.70
CA GLU A 309 42.27 -3.99 18.95
C GLU A 309 42.86 -5.39 18.69
N ILE A 310 42.30 -6.15 17.74
CA ILE A 310 42.68 -7.54 17.46
C ILE A 310 43.97 -7.64 16.60
N TYR A 311 44.26 -6.64 15.75
CA TYR A 311 45.40 -6.67 14.81
C TYR A 311 46.59 -5.77 15.21
N SER A 312 46.42 -4.76 16.07
CA SER A 312 47.47 -3.82 16.50
C SER A 312 48.77 -4.49 16.99
N SER A 313 48.65 -5.64 17.64
CA SER A 313 49.77 -6.46 18.13
C SER A 313 50.74 -6.97 17.05
N GLU A 314 50.36 -6.95 15.76
CA GLU A 314 51.17 -7.51 14.67
C GLU A 314 52.04 -6.49 13.94
N LEU A 315 51.81 -5.18 14.10
CA LEU A 315 52.61 -4.12 13.48
C LEU A 315 54.09 -4.13 13.93
N VAL A 316 54.44 -4.94 14.94
CA VAL A 316 55.76 -5.03 15.57
C VAL A 316 56.46 -6.38 15.28
N ASN A 317 55.79 -7.36 14.64
CA ASN A 317 56.33 -8.72 14.49
C ASN A 317 56.31 -9.24 13.02
N PRO A 318 57.48 -9.31 12.34
CA PRO A 318 57.57 -9.59 10.91
C PRO A 318 57.40 -11.07 10.49
N GLN A 319 57.00 -11.97 11.39
CA GLN A 319 56.81 -13.41 11.08
C GLN A 319 55.38 -13.95 11.31
N ILE A 320 54.39 -13.08 11.57
CA ILE A 320 53.00 -13.52 11.81
C ILE A 320 52.20 -13.55 10.51
N ASN A 321 51.25 -14.49 10.40
CA ASN A 321 50.40 -14.72 9.23
C ASN A 321 49.32 -13.62 9.08
N LEU A 322 49.80 -12.42 8.77
CA LEU A 322 49.00 -11.22 8.57
C LEU A 322 48.12 -11.33 7.32
N TRP A 323 47.01 -10.62 7.39
CA TRP A 323 46.12 -10.42 6.25
C TRP A 323 46.71 -9.32 5.36
N GLY A 324 46.75 -9.53 4.05
CA GLY A 324 47.52 -8.68 3.16
C GLY A 324 47.14 -8.77 1.70
N GLU A 325 47.15 -7.62 1.04
CA GLU A 325 47.07 -7.57 -0.41
C GLU A 325 48.41 -7.97 -1.04
N SER A 326 48.36 -8.63 -2.19
CA SER A 326 49.56 -8.84 -2.99
C SER A 326 50.08 -7.50 -3.51
N GLU A 327 51.37 -7.24 -3.35
CA GLU A 327 52.02 -6.12 -4.02
C GLU A 327 52.01 -6.37 -5.55
N TYR A 328 51.79 -5.32 -6.35
CA TYR A 328 51.72 -5.41 -7.82
C TYR A 328 52.69 -4.43 -8.48
N ILE A 329 53.43 -4.91 -9.47
CA ILE A 329 54.14 -4.07 -10.44
C ILE A 329 53.22 -3.82 -11.64
N TYR A 330 53.14 -2.56 -12.04
CA TYR A 330 52.44 -2.12 -13.25
C TYR A 330 53.46 -1.83 -14.34
N LYS A 331 53.48 -2.64 -15.39
CA LYS A 331 54.29 -2.37 -16.59
C LYS A 331 53.43 -1.60 -17.59
N VAL A 332 53.72 -0.32 -17.73
CA VAL A 332 53.12 0.54 -18.75
C VAL A 332 53.84 0.30 -20.07
N ASN A 333 53.11 -0.12 -21.11
CA ASN A 333 53.59 -0.16 -22.48
C ASN A 333 53.11 1.11 -23.20
N HIS A 334 53.98 1.69 -24.01
CA HIS A 334 53.70 2.86 -24.82
C HIS A 334 53.71 2.51 -26.31
N ASP A 335 53.00 3.28 -27.13
CA ASP A 335 53.19 3.27 -28.57
C ASP A 335 54.62 3.75 -28.91
N PRO A 336 55.38 3.03 -29.76
CA PRO A 336 56.77 3.40 -30.04
C PRO A 336 56.93 4.67 -30.89
N ILE A 337 55.87 5.18 -31.51
CA ILE A 337 55.86 6.35 -32.39
C ILE A 337 55.19 7.54 -31.68
N THR A 338 53.96 7.40 -31.17
CA THR A 338 53.23 8.50 -30.50
C THR A 338 53.63 8.71 -29.03
N ARG A 339 54.24 7.69 -28.41
CA ARG A 339 54.53 7.61 -26.95
C ARG A 339 53.30 7.60 -26.04
N GLU A 340 52.09 7.52 -26.58
CA GLU A 340 50.88 7.37 -25.79
C GLU A 340 50.83 5.99 -25.11
N ILE A 341 50.09 5.88 -23.99
CA ILE A 341 49.98 4.61 -23.25
C ILE A 341 49.03 3.68 -24.00
N THR A 342 49.54 2.53 -24.46
CA THR A 342 48.74 1.53 -25.20
C THR A 342 48.15 0.47 -24.29
N THR A 343 48.92 -0.01 -23.30
CA THR A 343 48.44 -1.01 -22.31
C THR A 343 49.15 -0.84 -20.97
N VAL A 344 48.49 -1.27 -19.88
CA VAL A 344 49.10 -1.39 -18.55
C VAL A 344 48.95 -2.82 -18.06
N GLU A 345 50.05 -3.58 -18.07
CA GLU A 345 50.08 -4.95 -17.52
C GLU A 345 50.23 -4.90 -15.99
N LYS A 346 49.24 -5.40 -15.26
CA LYS A 346 49.31 -5.60 -13.80
C LYS A 346 49.86 -7.00 -13.48
N LYS A 347 50.99 -7.09 -12.76
CA LYS A 347 51.63 -8.37 -12.38
C LYS A 347 51.92 -8.41 -10.86
N PRO A 348 51.51 -9.46 -10.12
CA PRO A 348 51.82 -9.57 -8.69
C PRO A 348 53.31 -9.84 -8.46
N THR A 349 53.89 -9.30 -7.40
CA THR A 349 55.32 -9.49 -7.07
C THR A 349 55.62 -10.74 -6.25
N GLY A 350 54.58 -11.39 -5.73
CA GLY A 350 54.69 -12.50 -4.77
C GLY A 350 54.91 -12.06 -3.32
N LYS A 351 55.11 -10.76 -3.05
CA LYS A 351 55.06 -10.24 -1.67
C LYS A 351 53.62 -10.00 -1.24
N ILE A 352 53.34 -10.35 0.01
CA ILE A 352 52.12 -9.99 0.73
C ILE A 352 52.51 -8.87 1.69
N LEU A 353 51.86 -7.71 1.61
CA LEU A 353 52.08 -6.61 2.54
C LEU A 353 51.18 -6.76 3.77
N PRO A 354 51.71 -6.74 5.01
CA PRO A 354 50.92 -6.67 6.23
C PRO A 354 49.94 -5.49 6.23
N THR A 355 48.64 -5.77 6.37
CA THR A 355 47.60 -4.72 6.44
C THR A 355 46.53 -5.05 7.47
N ILE A 356 46.10 -4.05 8.25
CA ILE A 356 44.95 -4.20 9.15
C ILE A 356 43.68 -4.28 8.29
N PRO A 357 42.77 -5.24 8.53
CA PRO A 357 41.65 -5.46 7.61
C PRO A 357 40.62 -4.33 7.57
N SER A 358 40.24 -3.88 6.37
CA SER A 358 39.17 -2.90 6.20
C SER A 358 37.79 -3.56 6.16
N LEU A 359 36.75 -2.79 6.50
CA LEU A 359 35.34 -3.22 6.44
C LEU A 359 34.92 -3.76 5.07
N ASP A 360 35.40 -3.18 3.95
CA ASP A 360 35.03 -3.62 2.61
C ASP A 360 35.53 -5.04 2.29
N ASN A 361 36.71 -5.38 2.81
CA ASN A 361 37.24 -6.72 2.67
C ASN A 361 36.61 -7.68 3.70
N LEU A 362 36.24 -7.22 4.91
CA LEU A 362 35.42 -8.04 5.84
C LEU A 362 34.07 -8.40 5.21
N ILE A 363 33.43 -7.46 4.51
CA ILE A 363 32.23 -7.70 3.70
C ILE A 363 32.52 -8.78 2.65
N ALA A 364 33.63 -8.67 1.91
CA ALA A 364 34.02 -9.66 0.91
C ALA A 364 34.30 -11.06 1.50
N GLU A 365 34.92 -11.15 2.69
CA GLU A 365 35.13 -12.43 3.38
C GLU A 365 33.81 -13.02 3.92
N CYS A 366 32.93 -12.22 4.54
CA CYS A 366 31.59 -12.69 4.92
C CYS A 366 30.83 -13.28 3.71
N GLN A 367 30.91 -12.64 2.54
CA GLN A 367 30.27 -13.12 1.31
C GLN A 367 30.89 -14.40 0.72
N LYS A 368 32.14 -14.73 1.04
CA LYS A 368 32.78 -16.01 0.72
C LYS A 368 32.42 -17.09 1.75
N LEU A 369 32.52 -16.76 3.03
CA LEU A 369 32.56 -17.70 4.15
C LEU A 369 31.17 -18.08 4.69
N LEU A 370 30.23 -17.13 4.69
CA LEU A 370 28.84 -17.34 5.14
C LEU A 370 27.91 -17.78 4.01
N LYS A 371 28.44 -17.96 2.78
CA LYS A 371 27.68 -18.45 1.63
C LYS A 371 27.33 -19.94 1.80
N THR A 372 26.08 -20.21 2.17
CA THR A 372 25.52 -21.57 2.17
C THR A 372 25.76 -22.26 0.83
N ASN A 373 26.44 -23.41 0.87
CA ASN A 373 26.79 -24.20 -0.31
C ASN A 373 25.91 -25.46 -0.38
N PHE A 374 24.95 -25.47 -1.32
CA PHE A 374 24.01 -26.57 -1.54
C PHE A 374 24.71 -27.88 -1.87
N ASP A 375 25.83 -27.83 -2.60
CA ASP A 375 26.58 -29.01 -3.03
C ASP A 375 27.22 -29.78 -1.86
N LYS A 376 27.39 -29.11 -0.71
CA LYS A 376 27.93 -29.69 0.54
C LYS A 376 26.87 -30.08 1.57
N ILE A 377 25.61 -29.64 1.39
CA ILE A 377 24.50 -29.95 2.31
C ILE A 377 23.62 -31.08 1.75
N ILE A 378 23.44 -31.12 0.43
CA ILE A 378 22.42 -31.96 -0.23
C ILE A 378 23.08 -33.10 -1.00
N ASP A 379 22.89 -34.32 -0.51
CA ASP A 379 23.32 -35.54 -1.21
C ASP A 379 22.16 -36.24 -1.95
N SER A 380 22.51 -37.16 -2.85
CA SER A 380 21.59 -38.06 -3.55
C SER A 380 20.95 -39.15 -2.68
N GLY A 381 21.55 -39.54 -1.55
CA GLY A 381 21.02 -40.55 -0.64
C GLY A 381 19.91 -40.05 0.30
N MET A 382 19.75 -38.72 0.42
CA MET A 382 18.74 -38.10 1.29
C MET A 382 17.35 -38.07 0.63
N THR A 383 16.31 -38.31 1.42
CA THR A 383 14.92 -38.01 1.02
C THR A 383 14.66 -36.49 0.97
N PRO A 384 13.64 -36.02 0.24
CA PRO A 384 13.28 -34.59 0.19
C PRO A 384 13.02 -33.96 1.58
N GLY A 385 12.56 -34.75 2.55
CA GLY A 385 12.40 -34.32 3.95
C GLY A 385 13.75 -34.05 4.61
N GLU A 386 14.63 -35.05 4.62
CA GLU A 386 15.98 -34.95 5.19
C GLU A 386 16.81 -33.85 4.51
N LYS A 387 16.65 -33.61 3.20
CA LYS A 387 17.29 -32.48 2.52
C LYS A 387 16.80 -31.12 3.01
N THR A 388 15.51 -31.00 3.32
CA THR A 388 14.91 -29.77 3.85
C THR A 388 15.40 -29.52 5.27
N GLU A 389 15.36 -30.55 6.14
CA GLU A 389 15.89 -30.49 7.50
C GLU A 389 17.40 -30.23 7.52
N ALA A 390 18.19 -30.89 6.65
CA ALA A 390 19.62 -30.64 6.53
C ALA A 390 19.91 -29.18 6.09
N LEU A 391 19.09 -28.59 5.22
CA LEU A 391 19.22 -27.16 4.90
C LEU A 391 18.82 -26.27 6.09
N GLU A 392 17.77 -26.59 6.82
CA GLU A 392 17.31 -25.82 7.98
C GLU A 392 18.29 -25.87 9.17
N LEU A 393 18.98 -27.00 9.36
CA LEU A 393 20.03 -27.16 10.36
C LEU A 393 21.39 -26.57 9.94
N ASN A 394 21.80 -26.74 8.67
CA ASN A 394 23.17 -26.42 8.23
C ASN A 394 23.30 -25.11 7.41
N HIS A 395 22.21 -24.41 7.09
CA HIS A 395 22.34 -23.10 6.44
C HIS A 395 23.09 -22.11 7.34
N THR A 396 24.07 -21.44 6.74
CA THR A 396 24.63 -20.20 7.28
C THR A 396 24.00 -19.04 6.51
N LEU A 397 23.35 -18.15 7.25
CA LEU A 397 22.69 -16.97 6.68
C LEU A 397 23.69 -15.80 6.72
N ASP A 398 24.04 -15.24 5.56
CA ASP A 398 24.91 -14.06 5.51
C ASP A 398 24.14 -12.80 5.94
N PHE A 399 24.02 -12.61 7.25
CA PHE A 399 23.51 -11.40 7.89
C PHE A 399 24.61 -10.39 8.20
N LEU A 400 25.88 -10.81 8.26
CA LEU A 400 27.00 -9.90 8.54
C LEU A 400 27.30 -8.99 7.35
N SER A 401 27.46 -9.51 6.12
CA SER A 401 27.81 -8.65 4.99
C SER A 401 26.80 -7.51 4.73
N PRO A 402 25.46 -7.69 4.82
CA PRO A 402 24.54 -6.56 4.69
C PRO A 402 24.58 -5.57 5.87
N ILE A 403 24.83 -6.02 7.11
CA ILE A 403 24.97 -5.10 8.27
C ILE A 403 26.27 -4.30 8.14
N LEU A 404 27.38 -4.94 7.81
CA LEU A 404 28.67 -4.28 7.58
C LEU A 404 28.59 -3.27 6.43
N LYS A 405 27.83 -3.58 5.36
CA LYS A 405 27.56 -2.62 4.28
C LYS A 405 26.82 -1.38 4.76
N VAL A 406 25.77 -1.51 5.58
CA VAL A 406 25.07 -0.36 6.19
C VAL A 406 26.03 0.49 7.02
N ILE A 407 26.87 -0.14 7.83
CA ILE A 407 27.88 0.52 8.66
C ILE A 407 28.92 1.23 7.80
N ASN A 408 29.31 0.65 6.66
CA ASN A 408 30.20 1.28 5.69
C ASN A 408 29.52 2.37 4.83
N GLY A 409 28.19 2.57 4.97
CA GLY A 409 27.44 3.67 4.37
C GLY A 409 26.45 3.30 3.26
N ASP A 410 26.23 2.01 2.98
CA ASP A 410 25.20 1.56 2.03
C ASP A 410 23.79 1.89 2.54
N ARG A 411 23.15 2.87 1.91
CA ARG A 411 21.79 3.31 2.27
C ARG A 411 20.68 2.50 1.61
N LYS A 412 20.97 1.63 0.64
CA LYS A 412 19.96 0.77 -0.01
C LYS A 412 19.63 -0.48 0.81
N ILE A 413 20.25 -0.68 1.97
CA ILE A 413 19.91 -1.77 2.90
C ILE A 413 19.20 -1.18 4.12
N SER A 414 17.92 -1.54 4.28
CA SER A 414 17.13 -1.16 5.45
C SER A 414 17.28 -2.19 6.57
N LEU A 415 17.24 -1.70 7.81
CA LEU A 415 17.28 -2.51 9.04
C LEU A 415 16.02 -2.18 9.83
N SER A 416 15.38 -3.14 10.46
CA SER A 416 14.33 -2.88 11.45
C SER A 416 14.29 -3.96 12.52
N LEU A 417 14.04 -3.57 13.76
CA LEU A 417 14.17 -4.44 14.92
C LEU A 417 12.80 -4.60 15.58
N ASN A 418 12.34 -5.84 15.67
CA ASN A 418 11.10 -6.25 16.31
C ASN A 418 11.41 -7.26 17.42
N LYS A 419 10.41 -7.61 18.23
CA LYS A 419 10.58 -8.55 19.35
C LYS A 419 11.29 -9.83 18.89
N ASN A 420 12.45 -10.11 19.51
CA ASN A 420 13.35 -11.23 19.25
C ASN A 420 13.85 -11.37 17.78
N CYS A 421 13.79 -10.32 16.95
CA CYS A 421 14.13 -10.44 15.53
C CYS A 421 14.60 -9.13 14.88
N LEU A 422 15.84 -9.12 14.37
CA LEU A 422 16.33 -8.11 13.43
C LEU A 422 15.90 -8.50 12.01
N THR A 423 15.27 -7.58 11.28
CA THR A 423 14.90 -7.74 9.88
C THR A 423 15.84 -6.90 9.01
N ILE A 424 16.39 -7.52 7.97
CA ILE A 424 17.28 -6.89 6.98
C ILE A 424 16.56 -6.90 5.63
N THR A 425 16.24 -5.73 5.10
CA THR A 425 15.61 -5.61 3.77
C THR A 425 16.62 -5.02 2.81
N LYS A 426 16.81 -5.68 1.66
CA LYS A 426 17.77 -5.28 0.62
C LYS A 426 17.10 -5.32 -0.76
N PRO A 427 17.67 -4.68 -1.80
CA PRO A 427 17.14 -4.72 -3.16
C PRO A 427 17.10 -6.15 -3.70
N TRP A 428 16.08 -6.45 -4.51
CA TRP A 428 15.87 -7.77 -5.11
C TRP A 428 15.80 -7.65 -6.63
N TYR A 429 16.89 -8.05 -7.28
CA TYR A 429 17.06 -7.82 -8.72
C TYR A 429 16.39 -8.87 -9.59
N ARG A 430 15.98 -10.05 -9.07
CA ARG A 430 15.48 -11.18 -9.88
C ARG A 430 14.35 -10.80 -10.83
N HIS A 431 13.35 -10.05 -10.38
CA HIS A 431 12.20 -9.69 -11.23
C HIS A 431 12.59 -8.60 -12.25
N GLN A 432 13.45 -7.64 -11.86
CA GLN A 432 14.04 -6.66 -12.77
C GLN A 432 14.86 -7.35 -13.87
N ASP A 433 15.64 -8.37 -13.51
CA ASP A 433 16.48 -9.18 -14.40
C ASP A 433 15.67 -9.99 -15.43
N ILE A 434 14.47 -10.45 -15.06
CA ILE A 434 13.54 -11.13 -15.98
C ILE A 434 12.89 -10.10 -16.91
N ILE A 435 12.36 -9.00 -16.35
CA ILE A 435 11.71 -7.92 -17.09
C ILE A 435 12.68 -7.32 -18.14
N LYS A 436 13.94 -7.06 -17.77
CA LYS A 436 15.00 -6.55 -18.66
C LYS A 436 15.57 -7.58 -19.65
N SER A 437 15.01 -8.80 -19.69
CA SER A 437 15.35 -9.80 -20.72
C SER A 437 14.22 -10.03 -21.73
N ALA A 438 13.06 -9.39 -21.55
CA ALA A 438 12.01 -9.37 -22.57
C ALA A 438 12.40 -8.41 -23.70
N ALA A 439 11.91 -8.67 -24.92
CA ALA A 439 12.06 -7.76 -26.06
C ALA A 439 11.17 -6.52 -25.88
N VAL A 440 9.99 -6.69 -25.27
CA VAL A 440 9.06 -5.63 -24.92
C VAL A 440 8.25 -5.99 -23.69
N VAL A 441 7.92 -4.99 -22.86
CA VAL A 441 7.15 -5.16 -21.62
C VAL A 441 5.96 -4.21 -21.58
N THR A 442 4.76 -4.75 -21.36
CA THR A 442 3.55 -3.97 -21.09
C THR A 442 3.05 -4.22 -19.66
N PHE A 443 3.00 -3.17 -18.84
CA PHE A 443 2.48 -3.19 -17.48
C PHE A 443 1.01 -2.80 -17.46
N LEU A 444 0.14 -3.58 -16.80
CA LEU A 444 -1.29 -3.29 -16.67
C LEU A 444 -1.59 -2.82 -15.23
N ASP A 445 -1.62 -1.50 -15.00
CA ASP A 445 -2.00 -0.94 -13.69
C ASP A 445 -2.56 0.48 -13.86
N THR A 446 -3.85 0.63 -13.61
CA THR A 446 -4.58 1.93 -13.64
C THR A 446 -3.91 2.98 -12.76
N THR A 447 -3.32 2.55 -11.64
CA THR A 447 -2.94 3.40 -10.52
C THR A 447 -1.44 3.71 -10.45
N GLN A 448 -0.58 2.91 -11.10
CA GLN A 448 0.88 3.04 -11.02
C GLN A 448 1.38 4.42 -11.50
N ASP A 449 2.28 5.02 -10.73
CA ASP A 449 2.97 6.27 -11.06
C ASP A 449 4.26 5.97 -11.84
N VAL A 450 4.52 6.67 -12.95
CA VAL A 450 5.66 6.40 -13.84
C VAL A 450 7.00 6.53 -13.09
N ALA A 451 7.12 7.48 -12.16
CA ALA A 451 8.35 7.64 -11.39
C ALA A 451 8.50 6.56 -10.30
N ASP A 452 7.40 6.04 -9.73
CA ASP A 452 7.43 4.85 -8.86
C ASP A 452 7.79 3.59 -9.65
N LEU A 453 7.28 3.41 -10.88
CA LEU A 453 7.64 2.31 -11.77
C LEU A 453 9.14 2.33 -12.14
N ARG A 454 9.66 3.50 -12.57
CA ARG A 454 11.11 3.72 -12.81
C ARG A 454 11.98 3.33 -11.60
N ARG A 455 11.54 3.70 -10.38
CA ARG A 455 12.20 3.33 -9.11
C ARG A 455 12.17 1.81 -8.86
N ASN A 456 11.00 1.19 -8.99
CA ASN A 456 10.81 -0.24 -8.73
C ASN A 456 11.60 -1.13 -9.71
N LEU A 457 11.78 -0.69 -10.96
CA LEU A 457 12.52 -1.40 -12.00
C LEU A 457 14.03 -1.06 -12.05
N ASN A 458 14.48 -0.08 -11.26
CA ASN A 458 15.83 0.51 -11.34
C ASN A 458 16.19 0.86 -12.80
N LEU A 459 15.36 1.71 -13.41
CA LEU A 459 15.58 2.30 -14.74
C LEU A 459 16.21 3.69 -14.60
N ASP A 460 16.89 4.14 -15.65
CA ASP A 460 17.40 5.51 -15.73
C ASP A 460 16.27 6.54 -15.89
N LYS A 461 16.59 7.80 -15.63
CA LYS A 461 15.63 8.91 -15.69
C LYS A 461 15.11 9.20 -17.11
N ASP A 462 15.91 8.86 -18.10
CA ASP A 462 15.68 9.17 -19.52
C ASP A 462 15.13 7.98 -20.32
N GLU A 463 15.05 6.79 -19.72
CA GLU A 463 14.49 5.58 -20.35
C GLU A 463 13.05 5.85 -20.81
N PRO A 464 12.68 5.71 -22.09
CA PRO A 464 11.37 6.11 -22.56
C PRO A 464 10.28 5.12 -22.10
N ILE A 465 9.14 5.64 -21.63
CA ILE A 465 7.98 4.83 -21.23
C ILE A 465 6.74 5.40 -21.91
N LEU A 466 6.07 4.57 -22.72
CA LEU A 466 4.81 4.91 -23.36
C LEU A 466 3.67 4.71 -22.37
N VAL A 467 2.82 5.73 -22.19
CA VAL A 467 1.64 5.64 -21.32
C VAL A 467 0.39 5.57 -22.18
N PHE A 468 -0.43 4.55 -21.97
CA PHE A 468 -1.79 4.48 -22.50
C PHE A 468 -2.80 4.77 -21.39
N SER A 469 -3.85 5.51 -21.68
CA SER A 469 -4.90 5.81 -20.69
C SER A 469 -6.26 6.05 -21.33
N SER A 470 -7.32 5.97 -20.53
CA SER A 470 -8.69 6.22 -20.99
C SER A 470 -8.90 7.71 -21.33
N PRO A 471 -9.77 8.02 -22.31
CA PRO A 471 -10.54 9.25 -22.32
C PRO A 471 -11.28 9.44 -20.99
N GLU A 472 -11.63 10.68 -20.67
CA GLU A 472 -12.48 10.94 -19.51
C GLU A 472 -13.86 10.30 -19.68
N LYS A 473 -14.41 9.78 -18.58
CA LYS A 473 -15.68 9.05 -18.53
C LYS A 473 -16.58 9.66 -17.47
N ASP A 474 -17.87 9.62 -17.75
CA ASP A 474 -18.88 10.05 -16.80
C ASP A 474 -19.06 9.03 -15.67
N HIS A 475 -19.19 9.55 -14.46
CA HIS A 475 -19.44 8.85 -13.21
C HIS A 475 -20.68 9.44 -12.50
N SER A 476 -21.56 10.14 -13.20
CA SER A 476 -22.82 10.71 -12.69
C SER A 476 -23.74 9.71 -11.98
N ASN A 477 -23.61 8.43 -12.28
CA ASN A 477 -24.32 7.32 -11.63
C ASN A 477 -23.62 6.75 -10.38
N LEU A 478 -22.49 7.33 -9.95
CA LEU A 478 -21.70 6.88 -8.81
C LEU A 478 -21.75 7.90 -7.67
N THR A 479 -22.07 7.42 -6.47
CA THR A 479 -22.15 8.21 -5.25
C THR A 479 -21.21 7.68 -4.18
N LEU A 480 -20.26 8.52 -3.75
CA LEU A 480 -19.26 8.19 -2.73
C LEU A 480 -19.63 8.89 -1.41
N LYS A 481 -20.05 8.11 -0.41
CA LYS A 481 -20.45 8.63 0.91
C LYS A 481 -19.31 8.43 1.92
N PHE A 482 -18.56 9.50 2.19
CA PHE A 482 -17.44 9.51 3.13
C PHE A 482 -17.93 9.85 4.55
N MET A 483 -17.69 8.95 5.53
CA MET A 483 -18.14 9.17 6.91
C MET A 483 -17.09 9.97 7.70
N GLN A 484 -17.33 11.27 7.93
CA GLN A 484 -16.30 12.21 8.42
C GLN A 484 -15.72 11.88 9.81
N ASP A 485 -16.56 11.42 10.74
CA ASP A 485 -16.25 11.24 12.17
C ASP A 485 -15.87 9.80 12.55
N PHE A 486 -16.00 8.84 11.62
CA PHE A 486 -16.04 7.41 11.94
C PHE A 486 -14.79 6.91 12.67
N GLY A 487 -13.65 7.56 12.41
CA GLY A 487 -12.32 7.17 12.85
C GLY A 487 -11.63 6.24 11.84
N HIS A 488 -10.47 5.69 12.22
CA HIS A 488 -9.66 4.88 11.31
C HIS A 488 -10.30 3.52 10.94
N ALA A 489 -11.15 2.94 11.80
CA ALA A 489 -11.73 1.60 11.64
C ALA A 489 -10.68 0.50 11.34
N SER A 490 -9.46 0.69 11.87
CA SER A 490 -8.25 -0.03 11.44
C SER A 490 -8.28 -1.52 11.77
N ASN A 491 -7.34 -2.28 11.19
CA ASN A 491 -7.10 -3.69 11.54
C ASN A 491 -6.94 -3.95 13.06
N GLN A 492 -6.44 -2.97 13.83
CA GLN A 492 -6.30 -3.04 15.29
C GLN A 492 -7.51 -2.44 16.01
N ARG A 493 -8.70 -3.05 15.80
CA ARG A 493 -9.94 -2.68 16.49
C ARG A 493 -9.80 -2.87 18.00
N ARG A 494 -10.22 -1.88 18.79
CA ARG A 494 -10.16 -1.96 20.26
C ARG A 494 -11.31 -2.80 20.82
N SER A 495 -10.99 -3.97 21.38
CA SER A 495 -11.88 -4.78 22.21
C SER A 495 -11.70 -4.46 23.71
N GLY A 496 -12.73 -4.67 24.53
CA GLY A 496 -12.61 -4.65 26.00
C GLY A 496 -12.51 -3.27 26.67
N SER A 497 -12.73 -2.17 25.94
CA SER A 497 -12.84 -0.82 26.51
C SER A 497 -14.28 -0.30 26.44
N GLN A 498 -14.58 0.84 27.06
CA GLN A 498 -15.90 1.49 26.91
C GLN A 498 -16.25 1.87 25.45
N TYR A 499 -15.28 1.82 24.54
CA TYR A 499 -15.43 2.00 23.10
C TYR A 499 -15.02 0.70 22.38
N ASN A 500 -16.00 -0.12 21.99
CA ASN A 500 -15.77 -1.31 21.18
C ASN A 500 -15.96 -0.94 19.69
N GLU A 501 -14.86 -0.87 18.96
CA GLU A 501 -14.84 -0.44 17.56
C GLU A 501 -15.53 -1.46 16.63
N THR A 502 -15.47 -2.75 16.99
CA THR A 502 -16.14 -3.83 16.25
C THR A 502 -17.67 -3.77 16.37
N GLU A 503 -18.21 -3.37 17.54
CA GLU A 503 -19.66 -3.16 17.73
C GLU A 503 -20.18 -2.03 16.83
N ARG A 504 -19.45 -0.90 16.75
CA ARG A 504 -19.78 0.23 15.87
C ARG A 504 -19.83 -0.19 14.40
N ILE A 505 -18.83 -0.94 13.95
CA ILE A 505 -18.72 -1.39 12.55
C ILE A 505 -19.81 -2.42 12.22
N THR A 506 -20.10 -3.36 13.13
CA THR A 506 -21.19 -4.32 12.94
C THR A 506 -22.56 -3.61 12.92
N ALA A 507 -22.77 -2.60 13.76
CA ALA A 507 -23.97 -1.77 13.74
C ALA A 507 -24.10 -0.97 12.43
N PHE A 508 -22.99 -0.45 11.90
CA PHE A 508 -22.95 0.25 10.61
C PHE A 508 -23.33 -0.68 9.45
N ILE A 509 -22.66 -1.84 9.33
CA ILE A 509 -22.94 -2.83 8.28
C ILE A 509 -24.42 -3.25 8.31
N ASN A 510 -24.96 -3.54 9.50
CA ASN A 510 -26.36 -3.91 9.65
C ASN A 510 -27.33 -2.76 9.30
N GLN A 511 -26.96 -1.51 9.54
CA GLN A 511 -27.80 -0.36 9.17
C GLN A 511 -27.78 -0.09 7.66
N ILE A 512 -26.63 -0.23 6.98
CA ILE A 512 -26.59 -0.13 5.51
C ILE A 512 -27.38 -1.29 4.88
N ALA A 513 -27.24 -2.50 5.41
CA ALA A 513 -28.04 -3.65 4.98
C ALA A 513 -29.55 -3.45 5.15
N GLU A 514 -29.98 -2.80 6.24
CA GLU A 514 -31.37 -2.45 6.52
C GLU A 514 -31.89 -1.33 5.59
N ASN A 515 -31.05 -0.33 5.29
CA ASN A 515 -31.40 0.76 4.37
C ASN A 515 -31.51 0.26 2.91
N HIS A 516 -30.68 -0.73 2.52
CA HIS A 516 -30.57 -1.27 1.16
C HIS A 516 -31.06 -2.74 1.08
N ARG A 517 -32.17 -3.06 1.76
CA ARG A 517 -32.75 -4.41 1.87
C ARG A 517 -32.93 -5.18 0.56
N SER A 518 -33.27 -4.49 -0.53
CA SER A 518 -33.53 -5.08 -1.85
C SER A 518 -32.30 -5.19 -2.75
N GLU A 519 -31.14 -4.73 -2.31
CA GLU A 519 -29.93 -4.62 -3.13
C GLU A 519 -28.91 -5.72 -2.86
N LYS A 520 -28.05 -5.99 -3.86
CA LYS A 520 -26.85 -6.79 -3.69
C LYS A 520 -25.73 -5.93 -3.09
N ILE A 521 -25.36 -6.20 -1.84
CA ILE A 521 -24.32 -5.44 -1.14
C ILE A 521 -22.99 -6.20 -1.14
N GLY A 522 -21.90 -5.48 -1.44
CA GLY A 522 -20.53 -5.97 -1.30
C GLY A 522 -19.80 -5.36 -0.11
N LEU A 523 -19.09 -6.17 0.67
CA LEU A 523 -18.28 -5.75 1.82
C LEU A 523 -16.78 -5.97 1.57
N ILE A 524 -15.98 -4.93 1.81
CA ILE A 524 -14.52 -5.00 1.92
C ILE A 524 -14.10 -4.50 3.30
N ASP A 525 -13.24 -5.27 3.97
CA ASP A 525 -12.72 -4.97 5.31
C ASP A 525 -11.24 -5.41 5.43
N TYR A 526 -10.60 -5.25 6.57
CA TYR A 526 -9.30 -5.85 6.84
C TYR A 526 -9.43 -7.38 7.00
N LYS A 527 -8.40 -8.11 6.57
CA LYS A 527 -8.38 -9.59 6.55
C LYS A 527 -8.71 -10.26 7.89
N ALA A 528 -8.34 -9.63 9.02
CA ALA A 528 -8.63 -10.16 10.34
C ALA A 528 -10.12 -10.07 10.76
N HIS A 529 -10.93 -9.28 10.04
CA HIS A 529 -12.31 -8.95 10.41
C HIS A 529 -13.35 -9.35 9.36
N ALA A 530 -13.02 -9.27 8.06
CA ALA A 530 -13.94 -9.48 6.94
C ALA A 530 -14.82 -10.74 7.08
N TYR A 531 -14.23 -11.86 7.49
CA TYR A 531 -14.89 -13.17 7.62
C TYR A 531 -15.30 -13.53 9.05
N SER A 532 -15.22 -12.58 10.00
CA SER A 532 -15.56 -12.81 11.42
C SER A 532 -16.93 -12.27 11.84
N HIS A 533 -17.55 -11.43 11.01
CA HIS A 533 -18.88 -10.90 11.23
C HIS A 533 -19.97 -11.94 10.90
N LYS A 534 -21.02 -12.05 11.73
CA LYS A 534 -22.31 -12.59 11.26
C LYS A 534 -22.97 -11.51 10.42
N LEU A 535 -22.99 -11.68 9.11
CA LEU A 535 -23.49 -10.70 8.15
C LEU A 535 -24.99 -10.90 7.83
N PRO A 536 -25.72 -9.83 7.47
CA PRO A 536 -27.04 -9.90 6.86
C PRO A 536 -27.04 -10.61 5.50
N ASP A 537 -28.17 -11.23 5.14
CA ASP A 537 -28.29 -12.10 3.95
C ASP A 537 -28.10 -11.37 2.60
N ASN A 538 -28.31 -10.05 2.57
CA ASN A 538 -28.06 -9.21 1.38
C ASN A 538 -26.60 -8.74 1.23
N ILE A 539 -25.70 -9.04 2.18
CA ILE A 539 -24.25 -8.93 2.00
C ILE A 539 -23.75 -10.14 1.17
N VAL A 540 -24.14 -10.15 -0.11
CA VAL A 540 -23.93 -11.29 -1.02
C VAL A 540 -22.46 -11.54 -1.39
N LYS A 541 -21.56 -10.59 -1.12
CA LYS A 541 -20.12 -10.67 -1.44
C LYS A 541 -19.26 -10.07 -0.34
N VAL A 542 -18.18 -10.76 0.01
CA VAL A 542 -17.22 -10.36 1.05
C VAL A 542 -15.80 -10.55 0.52
N GLY A 543 -14.92 -9.59 0.82
CA GLY A 543 -13.49 -9.67 0.54
C GLY A 543 -12.67 -8.81 1.50
N HIS A 544 -11.35 -8.74 1.29
CA HIS A 544 -10.50 -7.89 2.11
C HIS A 544 -9.51 -6.99 1.32
N TRP A 545 -9.15 -5.87 1.93
CA TRP A 545 -8.15 -4.93 1.40
C TRP A 545 -6.82 -5.62 1.07
N GLY A 546 -6.17 -5.14 0.01
CA GLY A 546 -4.91 -5.66 -0.52
C GLY A 546 -5.05 -6.94 -1.36
N ASN A 547 -6.18 -7.65 -1.25
CA ASN A 547 -6.52 -8.83 -2.05
C ASN A 547 -7.70 -8.50 -2.96
N ASP A 548 -8.92 -8.57 -2.42
CA ASP A 548 -10.18 -8.43 -3.17
C ASP A 548 -10.49 -6.99 -3.62
N SER A 549 -9.79 -6.01 -3.07
CA SER A 549 -9.80 -4.62 -3.54
C SER A 549 -9.12 -4.43 -4.91
N ARG A 550 -8.23 -5.36 -5.29
CA ARG A 550 -7.57 -5.46 -6.61
C ARG A 550 -7.98 -6.78 -7.26
N GLY A 551 -7.65 -7.00 -8.54
CA GLY A 551 -7.72 -8.33 -9.18
C GLY A 551 -9.04 -9.14 -9.13
N SER A 552 -10.17 -8.59 -8.66
CA SER A 552 -11.41 -9.34 -8.39
C SER A 552 -12.61 -8.80 -9.17
N ASN A 553 -13.39 -9.72 -9.73
CA ASN A 553 -14.68 -9.49 -10.40
C ASN A 553 -15.87 -9.96 -9.53
N GLN A 554 -15.68 -10.34 -8.26
CA GLN A 554 -16.80 -10.91 -7.48
C GLN A 554 -17.89 -9.88 -7.10
N PHE A 555 -17.58 -8.58 -7.20
CA PHE A 555 -18.47 -7.46 -6.85
C PHE A 555 -19.17 -6.80 -8.05
N LEU A 556 -19.09 -7.37 -9.27
CA LEU A 556 -19.67 -6.77 -10.48
C LEU A 556 -21.17 -6.46 -10.34
N ASP A 557 -21.91 -7.36 -9.70
CA ASP A 557 -23.36 -7.27 -9.50
C ASP A 557 -23.81 -6.31 -8.37
N CYS A 558 -22.87 -5.76 -7.59
CA CYS A 558 -23.24 -4.97 -6.41
C CYS A 558 -23.67 -3.55 -6.81
N THR A 559 -24.84 -3.10 -6.37
CA THR A 559 -25.27 -1.69 -6.47
C THR A 559 -24.75 -0.87 -5.28
N THR A 560 -24.72 -1.46 -4.09
CA THR A 560 -24.17 -0.85 -2.88
C THR A 560 -22.89 -1.55 -2.42
N MET A 561 -21.89 -0.77 -2.02
CA MET A 561 -20.62 -1.24 -1.45
C MET A 561 -20.35 -0.62 -0.09
N ILE A 562 -19.69 -1.38 0.78
CA ILE A 562 -19.17 -0.92 2.08
C ILE A 562 -17.68 -1.25 2.12
N ALA A 563 -16.80 -0.25 2.30
CA ALA A 563 -15.36 -0.46 2.43
C ALA A 563 -14.84 0.13 3.75
N ILE A 564 -14.50 -0.75 4.71
CA ILE A 564 -14.19 -0.37 6.09
C ILE A 564 -12.72 0.04 6.26
N GLY A 565 -12.51 1.29 6.67
CA GLY A 565 -11.24 1.83 7.16
C GLY A 565 -10.36 2.52 6.12
N ASP A 566 -9.50 3.41 6.60
CA ASP A 566 -8.63 4.26 5.77
C ASP A 566 -7.35 3.51 5.35
N TYR A 567 -7.54 2.45 4.56
CA TYR A 567 -6.53 1.43 4.26
C TYR A 567 -5.16 2.02 3.88
N THR A 568 -4.14 1.43 4.49
CA THR A 568 -2.73 1.72 4.26
C THR A 568 -1.97 0.43 4.50
N GLU A 569 -1.03 0.10 3.63
CA GLU A 569 -0.12 -1.03 3.82
C GLU A 569 0.79 -0.84 5.05
N ASN A 570 1.60 -1.84 5.36
CA ASN A 570 2.57 -1.76 6.45
C ASN A 570 3.63 -0.67 6.15
N LEU A 571 3.49 0.50 6.78
CA LEU A 571 4.41 1.64 6.65
C LEU A 571 5.89 1.26 6.92
N GLY A 572 6.17 0.30 7.79
CA GLY A 572 7.54 -0.18 8.02
C GLY A 572 8.11 -0.94 6.81
N ALA A 573 7.28 -1.72 6.13
CA ALA A 573 7.64 -2.40 4.88
C ALA A 573 7.75 -1.41 3.71
N LEU A 574 6.85 -0.42 3.61
CA LEU A 574 6.93 0.63 2.60
C LEU A 574 8.14 1.54 2.79
N ALA A 575 8.48 1.93 4.02
CA ALA A 575 9.72 2.65 4.32
C ALA A 575 10.97 1.85 3.94
N ALA A 576 10.98 0.53 4.20
CA ALA A 576 12.08 -0.34 3.78
C ALA A 576 12.18 -0.50 2.25
N LYS A 577 11.05 -0.66 1.53
CA LYS A 577 10.97 -0.69 0.05
C LYS A 577 11.42 0.64 -0.56
N TRP A 578 11.01 1.76 0.02
CA TRP A 578 11.44 3.11 -0.35
C TRP A 578 12.96 3.28 -0.18
N GLN A 579 13.50 2.87 0.98
CA GLN A 579 14.93 2.91 1.25
C GLN A 579 15.73 2.03 0.26
N CYS A 580 15.26 0.81 -0.03
CA CYS A 580 15.94 -0.09 -0.96
C CYS A 580 15.99 0.45 -2.39
N THR A 581 14.89 1.06 -2.87
CA THR A 581 14.82 1.60 -4.24
C THR A 581 15.56 2.93 -4.36
N THR A 582 15.43 3.84 -3.39
CA THR A 582 15.92 5.24 -3.50
C THR A 582 17.23 5.54 -2.78
N GLY A 583 17.61 4.76 -1.75
CA GLY A 583 18.67 5.13 -0.81
C GLY A 583 18.31 6.30 0.13
N GLN A 584 17.06 6.77 0.13
CA GLN A 584 16.55 7.72 1.13
C GLN A 584 16.10 6.97 2.39
N ILE A 585 16.65 7.34 3.54
CA ILE A 585 16.24 6.81 4.85
C ILE A 585 15.14 7.70 5.43
N VAL A 586 14.04 7.08 5.86
CA VAL A 586 12.81 7.76 6.28
C VAL A 586 12.20 7.08 7.50
N THR A 587 11.62 7.85 8.42
CA THR A 587 10.83 7.34 9.53
C THR A 587 9.44 6.90 9.02
N PRO A 588 8.98 5.66 9.25
CA PRO A 588 7.77 5.11 8.64
C PRO A 588 6.50 5.96 8.78
N SER A 589 6.32 6.61 9.93
CA SER A 589 5.17 7.46 10.26
C SER A 589 5.31 8.93 9.82
N LYS A 590 6.49 9.36 9.35
CA LYS A 590 6.78 10.75 8.99
C LYS A 590 6.45 10.97 7.50
N LEU A 591 5.17 11.13 7.21
CA LEU A 591 4.61 11.20 5.85
C LEU A 591 4.89 12.55 5.15
N THR A 592 6.16 12.94 5.04
CA THR A 592 6.61 14.21 4.45
C THR A 592 7.48 14.00 3.21
N GLY A 593 7.57 15.02 2.35
CA GLY A 593 8.45 14.99 1.17
C GLY A 593 8.08 13.92 0.15
N ASP A 594 9.07 13.37 -0.56
CA ASP A 594 8.86 12.37 -1.62
C ASP A 594 8.20 11.08 -1.10
N TYR A 595 8.62 10.61 0.08
CA TYR A 595 8.02 9.45 0.75
C TYR A 595 6.56 9.73 1.14
N GLY A 596 6.26 10.90 1.72
CA GLY A 596 4.88 11.32 1.98
C GLY A 596 4.00 11.33 0.73
N ARG A 597 4.51 11.84 -0.39
CA ARG A 597 3.82 11.82 -1.69
C ARG A 597 3.62 10.40 -2.22
N HIS A 598 4.60 9.51 -2.08
CA HIS A 598 4.49 8.10 -2.45
C HIS A 598 3.41 7.37 -1.63
N ILE A 599 3.40 7.54 -0.29
CA ILE A 599 2.36 6.98 0.58
C ILE A 599 0.98 7.53 0.21
N LYS A 600 0.83 8.85 -0.01
CA LYS A 600 -0.45 9.44 -0.43
C LYS A 600 -0.92 8.85 -1.78
N ARG A 601 -0.04 8.70 -2.78
CA ARG A 601 -0.37 8.01 -4.05
C ARG A 601 -0.87 6.59 -3.82
N ARG A 602 -0.20 5.81 -2.96
CA ARG A 602 -0.57 4.42 -2.64
C ARG A 602 -1.93 4.30 -1.96
N ARG A 603 -2.26 5.18 -1.00
CA ARG A 603 -3.60 5.21 -0.37
C ARG A 603 -4.71 5.52 -1.39
N ILE A 604 -4.51 6.54 -2.22
CA ILE A 604 -5.47 6.92 -3.27
C ILE A 604 -5.62 5.80 -4.30
N ALA A 605 -4.52 5.13 -4.68
CA ALA A 605 -4.53 4.00 -5.60
C ALA A 605 -5.41 2.83 -5.10
N ASP A 606 -5.28 2.45 -3.83
CA ASP A 606 -6.07 1.33 -3.29
C ASP A 606 -7.54 1.71 -3.03
N LEU A 607 -7.83 2.99 -2.75
CA LEU A 607 -9.20 3.53 -2.72
C LEU A 607 -9.85 3.55 -4.12
N GLU A 608 -9.15 4.06 -5.14
CA GLU A 608 -9.59 4.05 -6.54
C GLU A 608 -9.86 2.62 -7.05
N GLN A 609 -8.99 1.66 -6.69
CA GLN A 609 -9.17 0.25 -7.03
C GLN A 609 -10.41 -0.39 -6.37
N VAL A 610 -10.81 0.05 -5.16
CA VAL A 610 -12.08 -0.35 -4.54
C VAL A 610 -13.27 0.30 -5.24
N ILE A 611 -13.20 1.61 -5.50
CA ILE A 611 -14.28 2.36 -6.17
C ILE A 611 -14.55 1.77 -7.57
N GLY A 612 -13.52 1.33 -8.27
CA GLY A 612 -13.61 0.64 -9.56
C GLY A 612 -14.15 -0.79 -9.54
N ARG A 613 -14.52 -1.39 -8.38
CA ARG A 613 -15.04 -2.77 -8.32
C ARG A 613 -16.45 -2.96 -8.93
N PRO A 614 -17.47 -2.12 -8.64
CA PRO A 614 -18.84 -2.33 -9.15
C PRO A 614 -19.05 -1.97 -10.63
N ARG A 615 -18.03 -1.37 -11.28
CA ARG A 615 -18.06 -0.93 -12.68
C ARG A 615 -19.18 0.08 -13.03
N ALA A 616 -19.30 1.17 -12.27
CA ALA A 616 -20.31 2.21 -12.54
C ALA A 616 -20.32 2.69 -14.01
N THR A 617 -19.15 2.91 -14.60
CA THR A 617 -18.96 3.28 -16.02
C THR A 617 -19.36 2.21 -17.05
N ASN A 618 -19.75 1.01 -16.61
CA ASN A 618 -20.31 -0.06 -17.46
C ASN A 618 -21.83 -0.23 -17.26
N ARG A 619 -22.42 0.47 -16.28
CA ARG A 619 -23.80 0.31 -15.81
C ARG A 619 -24.48 1.69 -15.67
N PRO A 620 -24.48 2.54 -16.72
CA PRO A 620 -24.87 3.95 -16.60
C PRO A 620 -26.32 4.13 -16.13
N ASP A 621 -27.21 3.19 -16.45
CA ASP A 621 -28.61 3.18 -16.03
C ASP A 621 -28.82 2.77 -14.56
N GLU A 622 -27.78 2.27 -13.87
CA GLU A 622 -27.82 1.85 -12.47
C GLU A 622 -27.08 2.84 -11.57
N GLN A 623 -27.75 3.28 -10.49
CA GLN A 623 -27.12 4.08 -9.45
C GLN A 623 -26.30 3.20 -8.51
N ILE A 624 -25.04 3.58 -8.27
CA ILE A 624 -24.09 2.83 -7.45
C ILE A 624 -23.65 3.67 -6.25
N VAL A 625 -23.78 3.13 -5.04
CA VAL A 625 -23.46 3.82 -3.78
C VAL A 625 -22.30 3.12 -3.06
N ILE A 626 -21.27 3.87 -2.67
CA ILE A 626 -20.12 3.35 -1.94
C ILE A 626 -19.98 4.08 -0.60
N TYR A 627 -20.18 3.34 0.49
CA TYR A 627 -19.97 3.80 1.86
C TYR A 627 -18.50 3.61 2.27
N LEU A 628 -17.85 4.72 2.66
CA LEU A 628 -16.42 4.78 2.96
C LEU A 628 -16.17 5.21 4.44
N PRO A 629 -16.54 4.40 5.45
CA PRO A 629 -16.25 4.67 6.85
C PRO A 629 -14.74 4.53 7.16
N GLY A 630 -14.04 5.67 7.22
CA GLY A 630 -12.60 5.74 7.49
C GLY A 630 -12.14 7.18 7.69
N LYS A 631 -10.91 7.38 8.18
CA LYS A 631 -10.31 8.72 8.36
C LYS A 631 -9.68 9.25 7.06
N TRP A 632 -10.52 9.65 6.13
CA TRP A 632 -10.12 10.25 4.85
C TRP A 632 -9.81 11.74 5.00
N THR A 633 -8.81 12.25 4.29
CA THR A 633 -8.52 13.69 4.25
C THR A 633 -9.23 14.35 3.05
N SER A 634 -9.60 15.64 3.17
CA SER A 634 -10.06 16.46 2.04
C SER A 634 -9.09 16.38 0.86
N ASP A 635 -7.80 16.42 1.18
CA ASP A 635 -6.65 16.28 0.29
C ASP A 635 -6.63 14.96 -0.53
N GLU A 636 -7.27 13.89 -0.04
CA GLU A 636 -7.45 12.61 -0.72
C GLU A 636 -8.78 12.53 -1.46
N ILE A 637 -9.85 13.07 -0.87
CA ILE A 637 -11.20 13.13 -1.47
C ILE A 637 -11.16 13.95 -2.77
N SER A 638 -10.55 15.14 -2.76
CA SER A 638 -10.34 15.97 -3.97
C SER A 638 -9.46 15.27 -5.02
N ALA A 639 -8.53 14.41 -4.59
CA ALA A 639 -7.66 13.65 -5.48
C ALA A 639 -8.32 12.39 -6.09
N ILE A 640 -9.44 11.94 -5.53
CA ILE A 640 -10.38 10.98 -6.14
C ILE A 640 -11.37 11.70 -7.06
N ALA A 641 -11.95 12.83 -6.62
CA ALA A 641 -12.88 13.64 -7.40
C ALA A 641 -12.32 14.02 -8.79
N SER A 642 -11.07 14.49 -8.81
CA SER A 642 -10.32 14.85 -10.03
C SER A 642 -9.96 13.68 -10.96
N ARG A 643 -10.27 12.43 -10.59
CA ARG A 643 -10.09 11.23 -11.43
C ARG A 643 -11.41 10.64 -11.92
N LEU A 644 -12.54 11.06 -11.34
CA LEU A 644 -13.87 10.49 -11.60
C LEU A 644 -14.84 11.62 -12.01
N PRO A 645 -14.76 12.13 -13.26
CA PRO A 645 -15.63 13.21 -13.72
C PRO A 645 -17.11 12.87 -13.53
N GLY A 646 -17.89 13.79 -12.96
CA GLY A 646 -19.32 13.61 -12.70
C GLY A 646 -19.66 12.89 -11.38
N VAL A 647 -18.69 12.35 -10.63
CA VAL A 647 -18.99 11.59 -9.40
C VAL A 647 -19.66 12.44 -8.32
N ASN A 648 -20.73 11.92 -7.71
CA ASN A 648 -21.38 12.54 -6.57
C ASN A 648 -20.57 12.25 -5.29
N ILE A 649 -20.15 13.28 -4.56
CA ILE A 649 -19.40 13.13 -3.31
C ILE A 649 -20.22 13.71 -2.16
N GLU A 650 -20.58 12.84 -1.22
CA GLU A 650 -21.24 13.23 0.02
C GLU A 650 -20.26 13.10 1.19
N LEU A 651 -20.15 14.15 2.00
CA LEU A 651 -19.46 14.10 3.28
C LEU A 651 -20.52 14.03 4.37
N VAL A 652 -20.67 12.87 4.99
CA VAL A 652 -21.80 12.57 5.89
C VAL A 652 -21.29 12.30 7.30
N ALA A 653 -22.05 12.72 8.32
CA ALA A 653 -21.81 12.30 9.69
C ALA A 653 -22.33 10.87 9.91
N THR A 654 -21.54 10.03 10.57
CA THR A 654 -21.89 8.64 10.90
C THR A 654 -23.18 8.58 11.73
N TYR A 655 -23.46 9.59 12.56
CA TYR A 655 -24.69 9.64 13.36
C TYR A 655 -25.93 9.68 12.48
N ASP A 656 -25.91 10.43 11.38
CA ASP A 656 -27.09 10.66 10.54
C ASP A 656 -27.36 9.45 9.61
N VAL A 657 -26.34 8.63 9.32
CA VAL A 657 -26.47 7.33 8.62
C VAL A 657 -26.76 6.16 9.57
N CYS A 658 -26.10 6.13 10.73
CA CYS A 658 -26.23 5.09 11.73
C CYS A 658 -25.89 5.63 13.14
N PRO A 659 -26.89 6.07 13.92
CA PRO A 659 -26.68 6.62 15.27
C PRO A 659 -25.88 5.69 16.20
N LYS A 660 -26.00 4.36 16.05
CA LYS A 660 -25.29 3.35 16.86
C LYS A 660 -23.80 3.25 16.51
N ALA A 661 -23.42 3.63 15.29
CA ALA A 661 -22.04 3.58 14.80
C ALA A 661 -21.26 4.89 15.04
N ALA A 662 -21.92 6.01 15.30
CA ALA A 662 -21.25 7.26 15.70
C ALA A 662 -20.42 7.10 16.99
N GLN A 663 -19.57 8.06 17.31
CA GLN A 663 -18.78 7.99 18.56
C GLN A 663 -19.67 8.20 19.79
N LYS A 664 -19.42 7.48 20.91
CA LYS A 664 -20.28 7.58 22.12
C LYS A 664 -20.42 8.99 22.69
N GLY A 665 -19.43 9.86 22.51
CA GLY A 665 -19.54 11.29 22.85
C GLY A 665 -20.60 11.99 21.99
N GLU A 666 -20.49 11.87 20.67
CA GLU A 666 -21.46 12.42 19.72
C GLU A 666 -22.87 11.84 19.90
N GLN A 667 -22.99 10.53 20.14
CA GLN A 667 -24.28 9.88 20.46
C GLN A 667 -24.96 10.54 21.67
N VAL A 668 -24.18 10.84 22.72
CA VAL A 668 -24.66 11.56 23.91
C VAL A 668 -25.03 13.01 23.58
N ASN A 669 -24.18 13.71 22.82
CA ASN A 669 -24.41 15.10 22.41
C ASN A 669 -25.71 15.23 21.60
N ARG A 670 -25.84 14.50 20.49
CA ARG A 670 -27.05 14.47 19.65
C ARG A 670 -28.28 14.02 20.45
N LYS A 671 -28.17 13.01 21.33
CA LYS A 671 -29.30 12.58 22.19
C LYS A 671 -29.75 13.70 23.15
N ILE A 672 -28.81 14.45 23.74
CA ILE A 672 -29.14 15.60 24.60
C ILE A 672 -29.80 16.73 23.79
N ILE A 673 -29.22 17.11 22.64
CA ILE A 673 -29.75 18.15 21.75
C ILE A 673 -31.18 17.78 21.32
N ASN A 674 -31.38 16.58 20.77
CA ASN A 674 -32.70 16.13 20.30
C ASN A 674 -33.70 16.06 21.46
N THR A 675 -33.29 15.63 22.65
CA THR A 675 -34.18 15.63 23.83
C THR A 675 -34.58 17.05 24.25
N MET A 676 -33.65 18.01 24.21
CA MET A 676 -33.96 19.42 24.49
C MET A 676 -34.84 20.05 23.40
N TRP A 677 -34.66 19.65 22.14
CA TRP A 677 -35.44 20.09 20.99
C TRP A 677 -36.88 19.59 21.03
N GLU A 678 -37.11 18.29 21.23
CA GLU A 678 -38.47 17.74 21.36
C GLU A 678 -39.20 18.30 22.60
N LEU A 679 -38.50 18.51 23.72
CA LEU A 679 -39.11 19.17 24.88
C LEU A 679 -39.43 20.66 24.63
N ALA A 680 -38.70 21.34 23.75
CA ALA A 680 -39.03 22.69 23.29
C ALA A 680 -40.24 22.70 22.35
N LYS A 681 -40.31 21.76 21.38
CA LYS A 681 -41.45 21.61 20.45
C LYS A 681 -42.79 21.45 21.17
N VAL A 682 -42.83 20.62 22.22
CA VAL A 682 -44.03 20.36 23.03
C VAL A 682 -44.31 21.51 24.04
N GLY A 683 -43.58 22.64 23.94
CA GLY A 683 -43.77 23.83 24.78
C GLY A 683 -43.44 23.63 26.27
N GLN A 684 -42.83 22.50 26.64
CA GLN A 684 -42.65 22.14 28.05
C GLN A 684 -41.41 22.81 28.63
N ASN A 685 -41.56 23.55 29.73
CA ASN A 685 -40.44 24.15 30.44
C ASN A 685 -39.55 23.06 31.10
N PHE A 686 -38.50 22.60 30.41
CA PHE A 686 -37.68 21.46 30.84
C PHE A 686 -36.48 21.83 31.72
N THR A 687 -36.21 21.05 32.77
CA THR A 687 -35.04 21.21 33.65
C THR A 687 -33.86 20.36 33.20
N GLN A 688 -32.68 20.65 33.76
CA GLN A 688 -31.46 19.87 33.51
C GLN A 688 -31.62 18.42 34.00
N GLU A 689 -32.31 18.25 35.13
CA GLU A 689 -32.71 16.97 35.71
C GLU A 689 -33.67 16.20 34.80
N LYS A 690 -34.68 16.86 34.22
CA LYS A 690 -35.64 16.22 33.30
C LYS A 690 -34.94 15.72 32.04
N VAL A 691 -34.05 16.52 31.46
CA VAL A 691 -33.21 16.09 30.31
C VAL A 691 -32.33 14.92 30.73
N ALA A 692 -31.61 15.02 31.85
CA ALA A 692 -30.74 13.97 32.38
C ALA A 692 -31.46 12.62 32.60
N GLN A 693 -32.68 12.67 33.16
CA GLN A 693 -33.52 11.50 33.39
C GLN A 693 -33.97 10.84 32.07
N ILE A 694 -34.37 11.63 31.07
CA ILE A 694 -34.80 11.12 29.76
C ILE A 694 -33.61 10.53 28.97
N VAL A 695 -32.45 11.16 29.02
CA VAL A 695 -31.26 10.64 28.31
C VAL A 695 -30.56 9.49 29.05
N GLY A 696 -30.81 9.32 30.35
CA GLY A 696 -30.19 8.27 31.18
C GLY A 696 -28.77 8.62 31.64
N LEU A 697 -28.50 9.88 31.97
CA LEU A 697 -27.18 10.39 32.36
C LEU A 697 -27.23 11.17 33.68
N SER A 698 -26.07 11.47 34.27
CA SER A 698 -26.01 12.36 35.43
C SER A 698 -26.22 13.82 35.02
N ARG A 699 -26.85 14.61 35.89
CA ARG A 699 -27.04 16.06 35.72
C ARG A 699 -25.72 16.78 35.38
N SER A 700 -24.64 16.41 36.08
CA SER A 700 -23.30 16.95 35.86
C SER A 700 -22.79 16.68 34.43
N ARG A 701 -22.94 15.45 33.92
CA ARG A 701 -22.50 15.12 32.54
C ARG A 701 -23.31 15.87 31.48
N VAL A 702 -24.60 16.09 31.69
CA VAL A 702 -25.43 16.95 30.82
C VAL A 702 -24.95 18.40 30.87
N SER A 703 -24.53 18.90 32.04
CA SER A 703 -23.92 20.23 32.19
C SER A 703 -22.63 20.37 31.37
N GLN A 704 -21.76 19.37 31.49
CA GLN A 704 -20.47 19.34 30.80
C GLN A 704 -20.65 19.30 29.29
N VAL A 705 -21.51 18.40 28.78
CA VAL A 705 -21.79 18.30 27.35
C VAL A 705 -22.36 19.61 26.78
N CYS A 706 -23.20 20.33 27.52
CA CYS A 706 -23.68 21.64 27.06
C CYS A 706 -22.55 22.68 26.97
N LEU A 707 -21.61 22.68 27.92
CA LEU A 707 -20.41 23.55 27.91
C LEU A 707 -19.41 23.17 26.80
N ASP A 708 -19.25 21.86 26.54
CA ASP A 708 -18.40 21.31 25.49
C ASP A 708 -18.94 21.65 24.08
N LEU A 709 -20.27 21.79 23.92
CA LEU A 709 -20.95 22.12 22.66
C LEU A 709 -20.99 23.63 22.36
N LEU A 710 -21.21 24.45 23.38
CA LEU A 710 -21.22 25.91 23.34
C LEU A 710 -20.73 26.41 24.71
N PRO A 711 -19.70 27.27 24.81
CA PRO A 711 -19.07 27.67 26.09
C PRO A 711 -19.99 28.58 26.95
N THR A 712 -21.11 28.03 27.39
CA THR A 712 -22.27 28.68 27.97
C THR A 712 -22.98 27.71 28.93
N SER A 713 -23.77 28.22 29.88
CA SER A 713 -24.51 27.34 30.78
C SER A 713 -25.70 26.65 30.08
N PHE A 714 -26.13 25.49 30.59
CA PHE A 714 -27.36 24.79 30.16
C PHE A 714 -28.57 25.74 30.04
N VAL A 715 -28.67 26.75 30.92
CA VAL A 715 -29.74 27.75 30.90
C VAL A 715 -29.67 28.67 29.68
N ARG A 716 -28.46 29.05 29.22
CA ARG A 716 -28.26 29.81 27.98
C ARG A 716 -28.57 28.96 26.75
N PHE A 717 -28.01 27.75 26.66
CA PHE A 717 -28.26 26.85 25.54
C PHE A 717 -29.76 26.51 25.39
N LYS A 718 -30.45 26.21 26.50
CA LYS A 718 -31.91 26.06 26.53
C LYS A 718 -32.65 27.30 26.05
N LYS A 719 -32.27 28.51 26.50
CA LYS A 719 -32.90 29.77 26.05
C LYS A 719 -32.76 29.94 24.54
N MET A 720 -31.58 29.65 23.97
CA MET A 720 -31.35 29.72 22.53
C MET A 720 -32.27 28.76 21.76
N LEU A 721 -32.34 27.48 22.15
CA LEU A 721 -33.22 26.50 21.47
C LEU A 721 -34.71 26.88 21.54
N VAL A 722 -35.18 27.36 22.69
CA VAL A 722 -36.57 27.81 22.85
C VAL A 722 -36.86 29.09 22.05
N LEU A 723 -35.91 30.02 21.98
CA LEU A 723 -36.04 31.22 21.14
C LEU A 723 -36.04 30.88 19.66
N LEU A 724 -35.18 29.98 19.19
CA LEU A 724 -35.10 29.52 17.80
C LEU A 724 -36.42 28.89 17.36
N TRP A 725 -36.99 27.98 18.18
CA TRP A 725 -38.29 27.36 17.91
C TRP A 725 -39.44 28.38 17.85
N ASN A 726 -39.46 29.35 18.77
CA ASN A 726 -40.45 30.44 18.79
C ASN A 726 -40.27 31.47 17.66
N THR A 727 -39.07 31.52 17.05
CA THR A 727 -38.67 32.43 15.95
C THR A 727 -39.06 31.87 14.59
N LEU A 728 -38.78 30.59 14.34
CA LEU A 728 -39.15 29.92 13.08
C LEU A 728 -40.67 29.91 12.86
N ASN A 729 -41.45 29.80 13.94
CA ASN A 729 -42.90 29.88 13.92
C ASN A 729 -43.42 31.35 14.01
N ARG A 730 -42.86 32.36 13.30
CA ARG A 730 -43.24 33.77 13.61
C ARG A 730 -43.44 34.89 12.55
N THR A 731 -43.33 34.74 11.22
CA THR A 731 -43.24 35.92 10.31
C THR A 731 -43.80 35.78 8.88
N ASN A 732 -43.87 36.90 8.10
CA ASN A 732 -44.43 36.95 6.72
C ASN A 732 -44.20 38.25 5.82
N ASN A 733 -43.00 38.60 5.31
CA ASN A 733 -42.75 39.27 3.98
C ASN A 733 -41.28 39.18 3.42
N PRO A 734 -40.96 38.57 2.25
CA PRO A 734 -39.57 38.50 1.75
C PRO A 734 -39.08 39.77 1.08
N LYS A 735 -39.80 40.23 0.05
CA LYS A 735 -39.22 41.15 -0.95
C LYS A 735 -39.14 42.62 -0.51
N LYS A 736 -39.49 42.92 0.75
CA LYS A 736 -39.21 44.20 1.42
C LYS A 736 -38.09 44.15 2.46
N ALA A 737 -37.65 42.96 2.87
CA ALA A 737 -36.70 42.79 3.96
C ALA A 737 -35.43 43.63 3.77
N LEU A 738 -34.78 43.50 2.60
CA LEU A 738 -33.45 44.08 2.36
C LEU A 738 -33.42 45.62 2.16
N SER A 739 -34.56 46.27 1.92
CA SER A 739 -34.61 47.73 1.67
C SER A 739 -34.72 48.60 2.92
N GLU A 740 -35.27 48.06 4.01
CA GLU A 740 -35.61 48.82 5.23
C GLU A 740 -34.53 48.67 6.33
N LEU A 741 -33.34 48.18 5.96
CA LEU A 741 -32.28 47.76 6.88
C LEU A 741 -31.41 48.90 7.42
N PRO A 742 -30.89 48.80 8.67
CA PRO A 742 -29.74 49.59 9.12
C PRO A 742 -28.53 49.44 8.19
N GLU A 743 -27.77 50.50 7.99
CA GLU A 743 -26.65 50.56 7.03
C GLU A 743 -25.53 49.55 7.36
N GLU A 744 -25.19 49.43 8.64
CA GLU A 744 -24.26 48.44 9.21
C GLU A 744 -24.66 46.99 8.85
N ILE A 745 -25.97 46.72 8.87
CA ILE A 745 -26.52 45.38 8.58
C ILE A 745 -26.54 45.10 7.08
N ARG A 746 -26.74 46.13 6.23
CA ARG A 746 -26.58 45.98 4.76
C ARG A 746 -25.14 45.65 4.41
N TRP A 747 -24.17 46.34 5.02
CA TRP A 747 -22.76 46.03 4.85
C TRP A 747 -22.44 44.59 5.26
N PHE A 748 -22.91 44.16 6.44
CA PHE A 748 -22.72 42.78 6.91
C PHE A 748 -23.25 41.74 5.91
N VAL A 749 -24.47 41.93 5.38
CA VAL A 749 -25.04 41.01 4.38
C VAL A 749 -24.25 41.04 3.07
N SER A 750 -23.82 42.20 2.58
CA SER A 750 -23.02 42.28 1.33
C SER A 750 -21.61 41.72 1.45
N GLU A 751 -20.99 41.79 2.62
CA GLU A 751 -19.59 41.40 2.85
C GLU A 751 -19.46 39.90 3.25
N TRP A 752 -20.39 39.40 4.07
CA TRP A 752 -20.28 38.06 4.70
C TRP A 752 -21.37 37.07 4.29
N LEU A 753 -22.43 37.50 3.59
CA LEU A 753 -23.52 36.66 3.08
C LEU A 753 -23.91 37.07 1.64
N PRO A 754 -22.95 37.19 0.70
CA PRO A 754 -23.16 37.86 -0.59
C PRO A 754 -24.25 37.22 -1.47
N ASP A 755 -24.51 35.92 -1.32
CA ASP A 755 -25.51 35.18 -2.08
C ASP A 755 -26.92 35.20 -1.43
N PHE A 756 -27.05 35.64 -0.18
CA PHE A 756 -28.34 35.73 0.53
C PHE A 756 -29.40 36.59 -0.22
N PRO A 757 -29.06 37.73 -0.88
CA PRO A 757 -29.99 38.47 -1.72
C PRO A 757 -30.51 37.69 -2.94
N TYR A 758 -29.78 36.66 -3.41
CA TYR A 758 -30.17 35.80 -4.53
C TYR A 758 -31.13 34.69 -4.07
N PHE A 759 -30.82 34.01 -2.96
CA PHE A 759 -31.70 33.00 -2.36
C PHE A 759 -33.10 33.57 -2.01
N VAL A 760 -33.14 34.80 -1.46
CA VAL A 760 -34.39 35.56 -1.18
C VAL A 760 -35.16 35.95 -2.45
N GLN A 761 -34.51 35.99 -3.63
CA GLN A 761 -35.19 36.25 -4.91
C GLN A 761 -35.78 34.98 -5.53
N GLN A 762 -35.06 33.85 -5.46
CA GLN A 762 -35.48 32.55 -6.01
C GLN A 762 -36.61 31.90 -5.20
N GLY A 763 -36.64 32.09 -3.88
CA GLY A 763 -37.70 31.55 -3.02
C GLY A 763 -37.46 30.11 -2.56
N GLU A 764 -36.21 29.80 -2.23
CA GLU A 764 -35.79 28.55 -1.57
C GLU A 764 -36.46 28.34 -0.21
N THR A 765 -36.42 27.11 0.30
CA THR A 765 -37.13 26.71 1.53
C THR A 765 -36.46 27.20 2.80
N LEU A 766 -37.22 27.18 3.91
CA LEU A 766 -36.73 27.58 5.23
C LEU A 766 -35.59 26.69 5.72
N GLU A 767 -35.64 25.39 5.42
CA GLU A 767 -34.58 24.43 5.69
C GLU A 767 -33.28 24.80 4.94
N GLU A 768 -33.35 25.06 3.63
CA GLU A 768 -32.19 25.40 2.79
C GLU A 768 -31.52 26.72 3.24
N MET A 769 -32.31 27.73 3.63
CA MET A 769 -31.77 28.95 4.23
C MET A 769 -31.16 28.71 5.62
N ALA A 770 -31.75 27.82 6.44
CA ALA A 770 -31.25 27.53 7.78
C ALA A 770 -29.87 26.82 7.75
N GLU A 771 -29.67 25.85 6.85
CA GLU A 771 -28.39 25.15 6.70
C GLU A 771 -27.26 26.10 6.28
N ASN A 772 -27.53 27.02 5.35
CA ASN A 772 -26.56 28.03 4.92
C ASN A 772 -26.22 29.04 6.03
N ILE A 773 -27.19 29.46 6.84
CA ILE A 773 -26.95 30.30 8.03
C ILE A 773 -26.13 29.53 9.08
N GLU A 774 -26.43 28.24 9.30
CA GLU A 774 -25.65 27.41 10.23
C GLU A 774 -24.20 27.23 9.76
N PHE A 775 -23.97 27.09 8.45
CA PHE A 775 -22.63 27.05 7.85
C PHE A 775 -21.87 28.36 8.06
N ALA A 776 -22.49 29.52 7.80
CA ALA A 776 -21.87 30.83 8.02
C ALA A 776 -21.51 31.06 9.50
N VAL A 777 -22.42 30.70 10.43
CA VAL A 777 -22.18 30.80 11.88
C VAL A 777 -21.07 29.85 12.35
N LYS A 778 -21.02 28.61 11.82
CA LYS A 778 -19.91 27.65 12.09
C LYS A 778 -18.56 28.15 11.58
N THR A 779 -18.54 28.85 10.44
CA THR A 779 -17.31 29.24 9.75
C THR A 779 -16.72 30.56 10.27
N TYR A 780 -17.57 31.57 10.54
CA TYR A 780 -17.13 32.94 10.86
C TYR A 780 -17.63 33.46 12.20
N GLY A 781 -18.49 32.73 12.92
CA GLY A 781 -19.22 33.21 14.10
C GLY A 781 -18.36 33.81 15.22
N GLN A 782 -17.11 33.36 15.36
CA GLN A 782 -16.20 33.90 16.38
C GLN A 782 -15.71 35.32 16.05
N TYR A 783 -15.41 35.63 14.78
CA TYR A 783 -15.05 36.99 14.34
C TYR A 783 -16.25 37.94 14.35
N ILE A 784 -17.43 37.44 13.97
CA ILE A 784 -18.68 38.22 13.96
C ILE A 784 -19.00 38.76 15.37
N LEU A 785 -18.73 37.97 16.41
CA LEU A 785 -18.97 38.33 17.81
C LEU A 785 -17.95 39.33 18.41
N GLU A 786 -16.82 39.60 17.75
CA GLU A 786 -15.82 40.57 18.23
C GLU A 786 -16.06 42.00 17.71
N TYR A 787 -16.79 42.15 16.59
CA TYR A 787 -16.97 43.43 15.89
C TYR A 787 -18.42 43.96 15.83
N VAL A 788 -19.43 43.15 16.18
CA VAL A 788 -20.85 43.49 16.02
C VAL A 788 -21.58 43.50 17.37
N SER A 789 -22.41 44.53 17.62
CA SER A 789 -23.11 44.67 18.90
C SER A 789 -24.21 43.61 19.09
N VAL A 790 -24.54 43.30 20.35
CA VAL A 790 -25.59 42.32 20.69
C VAL A 790 -26.96 42.75 20.17
N ASP A 791 -27.26 44.04 20.16
CA ASP A 791 -28.51 44.57 19.62
C ASP A 791 -28.53 44.49 18.09
N THR A 792 -27.40 44.76 17.41
CA THR A 792 -27.24 44.56 15.96
C THR A 792 -27.39 43.08 15.58
N ILE A 793 -26.93 42.15 16.41
CA ILE A 793 -27.14 40.69 16.25
C ILE A 793 -28.61 40.32 16.44
N MET A 794 -29.30 40.93 17.42
CA MET A 794 -30.74 40.74 17.60
C MET A 794 -31.56 41.32 16.43
N ASP A 795 -31.10 42.39 15.80
CA ASP A 795 -31.72 42.94 14.58
C ASP A 795 -31.41 42.08 13.34
N LEU A 796 -30.20 41.56 13.19
CA LEU A 796 -29.86 40.52 12.18
C LEU A 796 -30.80 39.31 12.27
N ILE A 797 -31.17 38.87 13.49
CA ILE A 797 -32.16 37.80 13.67
C ILE A 797 -33.56 38.25 13.19
N LYS A 798 -33.97 39.50 13.44
CA LYS A 798 -35.23 40.06 12.90
C LYS A 798 -35.22 40.15 11.35
N LEU A 799 -34.05 40.28 10.72
CA LEU A 799 -33.90 40.25 9.26
C LEU A 799 -34.16 38.88 8.66
N PHE A 800 -33.47 37.84 9.15
CA PHE A 800 -33.69 36.46 8.69
C PHE A 800 -35.13 36.01 8.97
N MET A 801 -35.74 36.61 10.00
CA MET A 801 -37.16 36.44 10.28
C MET A 801 -38.07 37.12 9.25
N ALA A 802 -37.69 38.11 8.46
CA ALA A 802 -38.66 38.76 7.57
C ALA A 802 -39.50 37.86 6.61
N PRO A 803 -39.12 36.69 6.02
CA PRO A 803 -39.43 36.39 4.60
C PRO A 803 -40.68 35.60 4.08
N MET A 804 -41.74 35.22 4.81
CA MET A 804 -42.91 34.46 4.22
C MET A 804 -44.11 35.37 3.73
N PRO A 805 -45.34 34.97 3.30
CA PRO A 805 -46.28 35.90 2.59
C PRO A 805 -47.49 36.54 3.37
N ILE A 806 -47.30 37.68 4.06
CA ILE A 806 -48.25 38.53 4.89
C ILE A 806 -49.13 37.85 5.97
N SER A 807 -49.97 36.88 5.65
CA SER A 807 -51.04 36.33 6.54
C SER A 807 -50.60 35.92 7.96
N PHE A 808 -49.44 35.31 8.14
CA PHE A 808 -48.89 34.95 9.45
C PHE A 808 -48.76 36.18 10.37
N TRP A 809 -48.30 37.33 9.88
CA TRP A 809 -48.17 38.54 10.72
C TRP A 809 -49.52 39.06 11.22
N GLU A 810 -50.59 38.85 10.43
CA GLU A 810 -51.95 39.22 10.79
C GLU A 810 -52.51 38.25 11.83
N GLU A 811 -52.28 36.95 11.65
CA GLU A 811 -52.66 35.91 12.63
C GLU A 811 -51.91 36.08 13.96
N LEU A 812 -50.61 36.42 13.92
CA LEU A 812 -49.81 36.71 15.12
C LEU A 812 -50.32 37.92 15.89
N ARG A 813 -50.87 38.94 15.21
CA ARG A 813 -51.57 40.06 15.87
C ARG A 813 -52.95 39.66 16.39
N ARG A 814 -53.64 38.75 15.70
CA ARG A 814 -54.98 38.29 16.06
C ARG A 814 -55.00 37.39 17.30
N GLN A 815 -53.90 36.68 17.56
CA GLN A 815 -53.72 35.81 18.74
C GLN A 815 -53.13 36.52 19.96
N VAL A 816 -52.93 37.84 19.92
CA VAL A 816 -52.48 38.64 21.08
C VAL A 816 -53.54 39.68 21.42
N GLU A 817 -54.51 39.29 22.24
CA GLU A 817 -55.35 40.26 22.95
C GLU A 817 -54.50 41.14 23.89
N PRO A 818 -54.91 42.39 24.15
CA PRO A 818 -54.06 43.38 24.80
C PRO A 818 -53.87 43.08 26.29
N ILE A 819 -52.66 43.29 26.79
CA ILE A 819 -52.43 43.51 28.22
C ILE A 819 -53.00 44.89 28.56
N PRO A 820 -54.00 45.01 29.46
CA PRO A 820 -54.51 46.30 29.90
C PRO A 820 -53.58 46.87 30.97
N ILE A 821 -52.81 47.89 30.58
CA ILE A 821 -52.00 48.84 31.40
C ILE A 821 -51.39 48.26 32.70
#